data_AF-A0A821ZJ36-F1
#
_entry.id   AF-A0A821ZJ36-F1
#
_cell.length_a   1.000
_cell.length_b   1.000
_cell.length_c   1.000
_cell.angle_alpha   90.00
_cell.angle_beta   90.00
_cell.angle_gamma   90.00
#
_symmetry.space_group_name_H-M   'P 1'
#
loop_
_entity.id
_entity.type
_entity.pdbx_description
1 polymer ?
#
loop_
_entity_poly.entity_id
_entity_poly.type
_entity_poly.pdbx_seq_one_letter_code
_entity_poly.pdbx_strand_id
1 'polypeptide(L)'
;ETSNNGQSSVTVKTTTKLQTKTATQESDRQSSALAAYFNKTNDDVEEDKTPWDDIKSNDWGDTLETEDNKWEDFSATAAASLSSSQPATTTTTKTSTVSNPSLWVQDKPSTTSQKKNDWDSDAFFDDVLTICGDIRVTLFELRRGFDAHALSSCEISLGSVTYAPMHSLINASTTTTIRFPNLREVYGYMLLGYSSMRSFSSMFPRLSVIHGRDLYHGYSLIVMDNFLLEELSLTSLINIRRGNVIIARNAQLCYAESLRWNDILETKKSQVISRQNRDNCAFCPTCPSACWSPTQCQQRCSTNCQGNCLTETKCCPNECVGGCHYYNSTSTSSLICNACRNMRIHSTGICVQKCPDNMLKAGGSLCVTRQECTSFFLGTGFILEEINECVLSCPSGFVRMSGSRCIRCISSPDNNYCNGACREKHLRSIGDFQSLKYCSRVHTLNIYNIETVESSGNNFLDVFSAFSSLKQIDHEFTIHNVKLFSSLGIFSQLQRIGITSNASMTIEENELLTELWPLTQQLPIVQGSLNIVRNARLCLKHIINFINHTTTIEQELQVTRDTYNEYANGYLASCESNYLNITIDKIRSLTARINVAILKDLFLRSSGTAEHLRRPFLSVYYKTTRTKNETHFDATQSRKWLRVVEKVNYNPAPH
;
A
#
# COMPACT_ATOMS: atom_id res chain seq x y z
N GLU A 1 -38.06 -25.39 56.49
CA GLU A 1 -38.67 -24.18 55.90
C GLU A 1 -37.78 -22.95 56.12
N THR A 2 -38.04 -21.82 55.43
CA THR A 2 -37.57 -20.42 55.71
C THR A 2 -36.08 -20.14 55.99
N SER A 3 -35.42 -19.06 55.50
CA SER A 3 -35.74 -18.03 54.50
C SER A 3 -34.50 -17.15 54.23
N ASN A 4 -34.29 -16.72 52.98
CA ASN A 4 -33.53 -15.54 52.51
C ASN A 4 -32.13 -15.17 53.07
N ASN A 5 -31.13 -15.33 52.19
CA ASN A 5 -30.21 -14.29 51.69
C ASN A 5 -29.53 -13.30 52.66
N GLY A 6 -28.19 -13.41 52.75
CA GLY A 6 -27.34 -12.66 51.80
C GLY A 6 -26.25 -11.74 52.37
N GLN A 7 -25.00 -11.97 51.92
CA GLN A 7 -23.86 -11.02 51.87
C GLN A 7 -23.31 -10.46 53.22
N SER A 8 -22.01 -10.24 53.46
CA SER A 8 -20.75 -10.55 52.75
C SER A 8 -19.59 -10.49 53.76
N SER A 9 -18.56 -11.33 53.62
CA SER A 9 -17.21 -10.99 54.13
C SER A 9 -16.12 -11.69 53.31
N VAL A 10 -15.11 -10.92 52.91
CA VAL A 10 -13.99 -11.38 52.07
C VAL A 10 -12.80 -11.70 52.96
N THR A 11 -12.08 -12.80 52.68
CA THR A 11 -10.77 -13.06 53.27
C THR A 11 -9.82 -13.57 52.19
N VAL A 12 -8.66 -12.93 52.09
CA VAL A 12 -7.70 -13.13 51.00
C VAL A 12 -6.94 -14.45 51.19
N LYS A 13 -6.79 -15.23 50.11
CA LYS A 13 -5.78 -16.29 50.00
C LYS A 13 -5.01 -16.12 48.70
N THR A 14 -3.74 -15.71 48.81
CA THR A 14 -2.77 -15.65 47.73
C THR A 14 -2.44 -17.07 47.24
N THR A 15 -2.40 -17.27 45.92
CA THR A 15 -1.85 -18.48 45.31
C THR A 15 -0.97 -18.09 44.12
N THR A 16 0.33 -18.31 44.25
CA THR A 16 1.32 -17.99 43.20
C THR A 16 1.28 -19.04 42.09
N LYS A 17 1.21 -18.60 40.83
CA LYS A 17 1.50 -19.45 39.67
C LYS A 17 2.52 -18.74 38.77
N LEU A 18 3.67 -19.39 38.56
CA LEU A 18 4.61 -18.98 37.53
C LEU A 18 3.97 -19.15 36.14
N GLN A 19 4.14 -18.17 35.28
CA GLN A 19 4.02 -18.33 33.83
C GLN A 19 5.35 -18.02 33.17
N THR A 20 5.94 -19.03 32.53
CA THR A 20 7.07 -18.87 31.61
C THR A 20 6.59 -18.17 30.33
N LYS A 21 7.02 -16.92 30.11
CA LYS A 21 6.81 -16.24 28.82
C LYS A 21 7.69 -16.87 27.74
N THR A 22 7.07 -17.30 26.64
CA THR A 22 7.77 -17.61 25.38
C THR A 22 8.06 -16.32 24.60
N ALA A 23 9.23 -16.26 23.97
CA ALA A 23 9.81 -15.05 23.37
C ALA A 23 9.14 -14.55 22.07
N THR A 24 7.90 -14.97 21.77
CA THR A 24 7.17 -14.59 20.55
C THR A 24 6.27 -13.36 20.73
N GLN A 25 5.82 -13.02 21.94
CA GLN A 25 4.88 -11.91 22.17
C GLN A 25 5.50 -10.49 22.13
N GLU A 26 6.82 -10.34 22.24
CA GLU A 26 7.46 -9.02 22.19
C GLU A 26 7.45 -8.43 20.76
N SER A 27 7.56 -9.29 19.73
CA SER A 27 7.55 -8.95 18.30
C SER A 27 6.23 -8.29 17.86
N ASP A 28 5.12 -8.92 18.23
CA ASP A 28 3.79 -8.50 17.76
C ASP A 28 3.35 -7.20 18.45
N ARG A 29 3.76 -6.98 19.70
CA ARG A 29 3.50 -5.72 20.43
C ARG A 29 4.24 -4.52 19.82
N GLN A 30 5.49 -4.68 19.41
CA GLN A 30 6.24 -3.59 18.76
C GLN A 30 5.68 -3.28 17.36
N SER A 31 5.28 -4.32 16.62
CA SER A 31 4.63 -4.17 15.30
C SER A 31 3.26 -3.46 15.41
N SER A 32 2.44 -3.81 16.41
CA SER A 32 1.18 -3.12 16.69
C SER A 32 1.37 -1.68 17.19
N ALA A 33 2.44 -1.37 17.93
CA ALA A 33 2.70 -0.02 18.42
C ALA A 33 3.01 0.97 17.29
N LEU A 34 3.77 0.56 16.26
CA LEU A 34 3.95 1.38 15.04
C LEU A 34 2.63 1.56 14.29
N ALA A 35 1.86 0.49 14.07
CA ALA A 35 0.59 0.55 13.35
C ALA A 35 -0.46 1.45 14.06
N ALA A 36 -0.56 1.35 15.38
CA ALA A 36 -1.49 2.15 16.19
C ALA A 36 -1.13 3.65 16.20
N TYR A 37 0.14 4.01 16.01
CA TYR A 37 0.56 5.42 15.96
C TYR A 37 0.20 6.09 14.62
N PHE A 38 0.29 5.38 13.49
CA PHE A 38 -0.08 5.94 12.18
C PHE A 38 -1.58 6.28 12.07
N ASN A 39 -2.46 5.54 12.76
CA ASN A 39 -3.89 5.85 12.80
C ASN A 39 -4.25 7.02 13.73
N LYS A 40 -3.33 7.54 14.55
CA LYS A 40 -3.64 8.50 15.62
C LYS A 40 -3.14 9.92 15.38
N THR A 41 -2.73 10.26 14.15
CA THR A 41 -2.24 11.62 13.80
C THR A 41 -2.96 12.25 12.61
N ASN A 42 -4.25 11.92 12.41
CA ASN A 42 -5.11 12.53 11.38
C ASN A 42 -6.33 13.29 11.95
N ASP A 43 -6.69 13.07 13.22
CA ASP A 43 -7.69 13.87 13.92
C ASP A 43 -6.95 14.92 14.77
N ASP A 44 -7.04 16.19 14.34
CA ASP A 44 -6.91 17.45 15.10
C ASP A 44 -6.42 18.59 14.18
N VAL A 45 -7.28 19.00 13.23
CA VAL A 45 -7.17 20.30 12.54
C VAL A 45 -8.57 20.93 12.49
N GLU A 46 -8.93 21.66 13.54
CA GLU A 46 -10.08 22.57 13.51
C GLU A 46 -9.55 24.01 13.59
N GLU A 47 -9.75 24.78 12.52
CA GLU A 47 -9.50 26.23 12.52
C GLU A 47 -10.60 26.92 13.33
N ASP A 48 -10.21 27.75 14.31
CA ASP A 48 -11.09 28.82 14.77
C ASP A 48 -10.29 30.09 15.10
N LYS A 49 -10.83 31.26 14.71
CA LYS A 49 -10.12 32.55 14.78
C LYS A 49 -10.91 33.63 15.52
N THR A 50 -10.65 33.76 16.84
CA THR A 50 -10.53 35.06 17.59
C THR A 50 -11.80 35.95 17.66
N PRO A 51 -11.85 37.12 18.36
CA PRO A 51 -10.82 37.83 19.18
C PRO A 51 -11.29 38.41 20.56
N TRP A 52 -10.36 39.13 21.21
CA TRP A 52 -10.48 40.15 22.30
C TRP A 52 -10.11 39.76 23.75
N ASP A 53 -8.88 40.14 24.11
CA ASP A 53 -8.45 40.95 25.26
C ASP A 53 -9.14 40.80 26.63
N ASP A 54 -8.40 40.29 27.64
CA ASP A 54 -7.85 41.07 28.77
C ASP A 54 -7.36 40.16 29.92
N ILE A 55 -6.10 40.33 30.36
CA ILE A 55 -5.58 40.35 31.75
C ILE A 55 -4.06 40.09 31.78
N LYS A 56 -3.39 40.72 32.74
CA LYS A 56 -1.95 41.05 32.76
C LYS A 56 -1.03 39.97 33.34
N SER A 57 0.22 40.06 32.90
CA SER A 57 1.47 39.69 33.58
C SER A 57 1.52 40.00 35.08
N ASN A 58 1.87 39.03 35.94
CA ASN A 58 3.09 39.04 36.80
C ASN A 58 3.13 37.93 37.89
N ASP A 59 4.36 37.67 38.37
CA ASP A 59 4.82 37.13 39.66
C ASP A 59 4.61 35.65 40.07
N TRP A 60 5.69 34.87 39.84
CA TRP A 60 6.46 34.04 40.79
C TRP A 60 5.87 33.73 42.19
N GLY A 61 5.94 32.45 42.61
CA GLY A 61 5.83 32.07 44.03
C GLY A 61 5.58 30.57 44.30
N ASP A 62 6.67 29.81 44.46
CA ASP A 62 6.84 28.58 45.27
C ASP A 62 5.74 27.49 45.35
N THR A 63 6.08 26.28 44.89
CA THR A 63 6.40 25.17 45.83
C THR A 63 7.16 24.03 45.13
N LEU A 64 8.33 23.69 45.68
CA LEU A 64 9.18 22.54 45.32
C LEU A 64 9.17 21.53 46.47
N GLU A 65 9.06 20.24 46.16
CA GLU A 65 9.36 19.01 46.95
C GLU A 65 8.59 17.84 46.30
N THR A 66 9.05 16.60 46.07
CA THR A 66 10.38 15.93 46.03
C THR A 66 10.41 15.03 44.75
N GLU A 67 11.38 14.19 44.39
CA GLU A 67 12.64 13.68 44.99
C GLU A 67 13.63 13.29 43.85
N ASP A 68 14.89 13.01 44.17
CA ASP A 68 15.97 12.73 43.21
C ASP A 68 16.08 11.27 42.73
N ASN A 69 16.57 11.09 41.50
CA ASN A 69 17.15 9.82 41.03
C ASN A 69 18.68 9.87 41.12
N LYS A 70 19.29 9.03 41.98
CA LYS A 70 20.69 8.59 41.82
C LYS A 70 20.85 7.11 42.11
N TRP A 71 21.62 6.46 41.24
CA TRP A 71 22.00 5.05 41.31
C TRP A 71 23.40 4.93 41.89
N GLU A 72 23.63 3.97 42.80
CA GLU A 72 24.96 3.41 43.05
C GLU A 72 24.90 1.87 43.19
N ASP A 73 25.86 1.22 42.52
CA ASP A 73 26.48 -0.09 42.71
C ASP A 73 25.80 -1.25 43.46
N PHE A 74 25.87 -2.45 42.85
CA PHE A 74 26.43 -3.63 43.54
C PHE A 74 27.12 -4.63 42.58
N SER A 75 28.46 -4.62 42.61
CA SER A 75 29.42 -5.73 42.55
C SER A 75 29.31 -6.90 41.53
N ALA A 76 30.47 -7.24 40.95
CA ALA A 76 30.75 -8.50 40.24
C ALA A 76 31.10 -9.69 41.17
N THR A 77 31.16 -10.92 40.62
CA THR A 77 32.33 -11.86 40.65
C THR A 77 31.92 -13.36 40.56
N ALA A 78 32.41 -14.06 39.51
CA ALA A 78 32.72 -15.51 39.40
C ALA A 78 32.90 -15.82 37.87
N ALA A 79 34.01 -16.30 37.28
CA ALA A 79 35.01 -17.33 37.64
C ALA A 79 34.40 -18.75 37.77
N ALA A 80 34.90 -19.82 37.13
CA ALA A 80 35.88 -20.00 36.04
C ALA A 80 35.77 -21.42 35.44
N SER A 81 36.43 -21.67 34.30
CA SER A 81 36.97 -22.96 33.81
C SER A 81 36.11 -24.25 33.76
N LEU A 82 36.05 -24.90 32.58
CA LEU A 82 36.60 -26.25 32.36
C LEU A 82 36.66 -26.62 30.86
N SER A 83 37.45 -27.64 30.53
CA SER A 83 38.10 -27.82 29.21
C SER A 83 37.79 -29.14 28.49
N SER A 84 37.75 -29.08 27.16
CA SER A 84 38.20 -30.11 26.18
C SER A 84 37.94 -31.62 26.42
N SER A 85 37.15 -32.24 25.55
CA SER A 85 37.45 -33.60 25.02
C SER A 85 36.61 -33.95 23.77
N GLN A 86 37.28 -34.35 22.68
CA GLN A 86 36.76 -35.26 21.64
C GLN A 86 37.25 -36.72 21.97
N PRO A 87 36.89 -37.80 21.24
CA PRO A 87 36.08 -37.92 20.01
C PRO A 87 34.98 -39.02 20.02
N ALA A 88 34.35 -39.19 18.83
CA ALA A 88 33.92 -40.47 18.22
C ALA A 88 32.40 -40.76 18.04
N THR A 89 32.10 -41.17 16.79
CA THR A 89 30.98 -42.01 16.32
C THR A 89 29.54 -41.63 16.66
N THR A 90 28.85 -41.04 15.67
CA THR A 90 27.39 -41.15 15.52
C THR A 90 26.99 -41.69 14.16
N THR A 91 26.13 -42.70 14.20
CA THR A 91 25.47 -43.38 13.10
C THR A 91 24.51 -42.47 12.34
N THR A 92 24.21 -42.85 11.09
CA THR A 92 23.27 -42.17 10.19
C THR A 92 21.83 -42.11 10.73
N THR A 93 21.25 -40.92 10.80
CA THR A 93 19.79 -40.69 10.66
C THR A 93 19.52 -39.44 9.83
N LYS A 94 18.62 -39.56 8.84
CA LYS A 94 18.21 -38.45 7.98
C LYS A 94 17.17 -37.58 8.69
N THR A 95 17.37 -36.27 8.69
CA THR A 95 16.30 -35.27 8.88
C THR A 95 16.47 -34.16 7.87
N SER A 96 15.49 -34.01 6.97
CA SER A 96 15.46 -33.00 5.93
C SER A 96 15.01 -31.64 6.50
N THR A 97 15.93 -30.70 6.63
CA THR A 97 15.61 -29.30 6.93
C THR A 97 15.22 -28.56 5.64
N VAL A 98 14.04 -27.94 5.66
CA VAL A 98 13.56 -27.08 4.56
C VAL A 98 14.39 -25.79 4.54
N SER A 99 15.21 -25.61 3.51
CA SER A 99 15.96 -24.38 3.27
C SER A 99 15.08 -23.33 2.60
N ASN A 100 14.78 -22.24 3.31
CA ASN A 100 14.07 -21.08 2.77
C ASN A 100 15.07 -20.22 1.95
N PRO A 101 14.78 -19.79 0.71
CA PRO A 101 15.77 -19.17 -0.15
C PRO A 101 15.95 -17.68 0.17
N SER A 102 17.08 -17.32 0.77
CA SER A 102 17.55 -15.94 0.90
C SER A 102 19.07 -15.95 0.98
N LEU A 103 19.72 -15.11 0.15
CA LEU A 103 21.18 -14.92 0.02
C LEU A 103 21.98 -16.12 -0.53
N TRP A 104 22.34 -16.04 -1.82
CA TRP A 104 23.61 -16.53 -2.36
C TRP A 104 24.01 -15.62 -3.54
N VAL A 105 25.28 -15.23 -3.65
CA VAL A 105 25.86 -14.61 -4.86
C VAL A 105 26.83 -15.63 -5.46
N GLN A 106 26.85 -15.77 -6.78
CA GLN A 106 27.72 -16.74 -7.47
C GLN A 106 29.13 -16.17 -7.68
N ASP A 107 30.14 -16.92 -7.26
CA ASP A 107 31.51 -16.73 -7.74
C ASP A 107 31.64 -17.18 -9.20
N LYS A 108 32.48 -16.47 -9.95
CA LYS A 108 32.70 -16.69 -11.39
C LYS A 108 33.62 -17.91 -11.61
N PRO A 109 33.23 -18.95 -12.38
CA PRO A 109 34.15 -20.03 -12.73
C PRO A 109 35.21 -19.53 -13.71
N SER A 110 36.48 -19.80 -13.41
CA SER A 110 37.59 -19.51 -14.34
C SER A 110 37.72 -20.60 -15.40
N THR A 111 37.44 -20.29 -16.67
CA THR A 111 37.68 -21.20 -17.80
C THR A 111 38.49 -20.54 -18.90
N THR A 112 39.76 -20.92 -19.00
CA THR A 112 40.65 -20.63 -20.13
C THR A 112 40.36 -21.55 -21.33
N SER A 113 39.93 -21.00 -22.47
CA SER A 113 40.09 -21.68 -23.77
C SER A 113 39.93 -20.75 -24.98
N GLN A 114 41.06 -20.50 -25.64
CA GLN A 114 41.31 -20.31 -27.08
C GLN A 114 40.34 -19.50 -27.97
N LYS A 115 40.91 -18.47 -28.63
CA LYS A 115 40.32 -17.76 -29.77
C LYS A 115 40.04 -18.68 -30.96
N LYS A 116 38.93 -18.44 -31.65
CA LYS A 116 38.82 -18.61 -33.10
C LYS A 116 38.09 -17.39 -33.68
N ASN A 117 38.66 -16.80 -34.74
CA ASN A 117 38.13 -15.58 -35.33
C ASN A 117 37.03 -15.91 -36.34
N ASP A 118 35.94 -15.16 -36.29
CA ASP A 118 35.21 -14.69 -37.47
C ASP A 118 34.70 -13.27 -37.15
N TRP A 119 34.64 -12.41 -38.17
CA TRP A 119 34.39 -10.97 -37.99
C TRP A 119 32.93 -10.63 -38.29
N ASP A 120 32.21 -10.16 -37.28
CA ASP A 120 31.13 -9.19 -37.47
C ASP A 120 31.09 -8.24 -36.25
N SER A 121 30.55 -7.03 -36.45
CA SER A 121 30.77 -5.85 -35.60
C SER A 121 30.03 -5.85 -34.25
N ASP A 122 30.45 -4.89 -33.39
CA ASP A 122 29.83 -4.49 -32.11
C ASP A 122 30.15 -5.32 -30.85
N ALA A 123 31.44 -5.37 -30.49
CA ALA A 123 31.85 -5.60 -29.10
C ALA A 123 31.68 -4.31 -28.26
N PHE A 124 30.55 -4.17 -27.56
CA PHE A 124 30.29 -3.04 -26.65
C PHE A 124 29.52 -3.49 -25.39
N PHE A 125 30.00 -3.05 -24.22
CA PHE A 125 29.54 -3.38 -22.85
C PHE A 125 29.77 -4.84 -22.39
N ASP A 126 30.88 -5.05 -21.65
CA ASP A 126 31.20 -6.30 -20.94
C ASP A 126 30.93 -6.22 -19.42
N ASP A 127 30.46 -5.06 -18.94
CA ASP A 127 29.96 -4.84 -17.58
C ASP A 127 28.43 -5.02 -17.54
N VAL A 128 27.98 -6.26 -17.30
CA VAL A 128 26.56 -6.56 -17.08
C VAL A 128 26.08 -5.92 -15.77
N LEU A 129 25.02 -5.11 -15.84
CA LEU A 129 24.42 -4.42 -14.70
C LEU A 129 24.13 -5.38 -13.54
N THR A 130 24.77 -5.16 -12.39
CA THR A 130 24.55 -6.02 -11.22
C THR A 130 23.24 -5.67 -10.52
N ILE A 131 22.32 -6.63 -10.50
CA ILE A 131 20.96 -6.48 -9.98
C ILE A 131 20.76 -7.35 -8.74
N CYS A 132 20.09 -6.77 -7.74
CA CYS A 132 19.78 -7.42 -6.46
C CYS A 132 18.26 -7.49 -6.23
N GLY A 133 17.84 -8.39 -5.34
CA GLY A 133 16.51 -8.37 -4.72
C GLY A 133 16.45 -7.33 -3.59
N ASP A 134 15.64 -7.61 -2.57
CA ASP A 134 15.61 -6.79 -1.35
C ASP A 134 17.00 -6.70 -0.69
N ILE A 135 17.41 -5.49 -0.31
CA ILE A 135 18.60 -5.25 0.51
C ILE A 135 18.13 -5.00 1.94
N ARG A 136 18.36 -5.96 2.85
CA ARG A 136 17.95 -5.86 4.25
C ARG A 136 19.17 -5.96 5.17
N VAL A 137 19.34 -4.93 6.00
CA VAL A 137 20.41 -4.81 6.99
C VAL A 137 19.76 -4.42 8.31
N THR A 138 19.16 -5.39 9.00
CA THR A 138 18.64 -5.19 10.35
C THR A 138 19.55 -5.86 11.38
N LEU A 139 19.26 -5.64 12.67
CA LEU A 139 19.89 -6.37 13.77
C LEU A 139 19.88 -7.90 13.58
N PHE A 140 18.87 -8.45 12.89
CA PHE A 140 18.74 -9.88 12.65
C PHE A 140 19.76 -10.39 11.62
N GLU A 141 19.91 -9.72 10.47
CA GLU A 141 20.91 -10.10 9.46
C GLU A 141 22.33 -9.86 9.97
N LEU A 142 22.58 -8.76 10.69
CA LEU A 142 23.89 -8.47 11.29
C LEU A 142 24.33 -9.59 12.26
N ARG A 143 23.42 -10.06 13.13
CA ARG A 143 23.68 -11.21 14.04
C ARG A 143 23.92 -12.54 13.32
N ARG A 144 23.52 -12.66 12.06
CA ARG A 144 23.73 -13.85 11.22
C ARG A 144 25.00 -13.79 10.36
N GLY A 145 25.82 -12.73 10.50
CA GLY A 145 27.01 -12.54 9.69
C GLY A 145 26.69 -11.99 8.29
N PHE A 146 25.94 -10.89 8.24
CA PHE A 146 25.65 -10.16 7.00
C PHE A 146 26.94 -9.81 6.23
N ASP A 147 27.08 -10.34 5.01
CA ASP A 147 28.16 -9.97 4.11
C ASP A 147 27.80 -8.73 3.29
N ALA A 148 28.40 -7.60 3.64
CA ALA A 148 28.28 -6.34 2.90
C ALA A 148 29.02 -6.36 1.56
N HIS A 149 30.05 -7.21 1.38
CA HIS A 149 30.84 -7.26 0.15
C HIS A 149 30.06 -7.89 -1.00
N ALA A 150 29.28 -8.95 -0.74
CA ALA A 150 28.37 -9.56 -1.71
C ALA A 150 27.38 -8.59 -2.38
N LEU A 151 27.05 -7.46 -1.74
CA LEU A 151 26.15 -6.43 -2.26
C LEU A 151 26.86 -5.13 -2.67
N SER A 152 28.19 -5.08 -2.59
CA SER A 152 28.97 -3.87 -2.91
C SER A 152 29.01 -3.54 -4.42
N SER A 153 28.87 -4.55 -5.27
CA SER A 153 28.70 -4.43 -6.73
C SER A 153 27.30 -4.01 -7.15
N CYS A 154 26.31 -4.07 -6.26
CA CYS A 154 24.90 -3.85 -6.60
C CYS A 154 24.65 -2.45 -7.18
N GLU A 155 24.10 -2.37 -8.40
CA GLU A 155 23.69 -1.11 -9.03
C GLU A 155 22.18 -0.87 -8.94
N ILE A 156 21.38 -1.93 -9.00
CA ILE A 156 19.91 -1.83 -9.04
C ILE A 156 19.30 -2.81 -8.02
N SER A 157 18.52 -2.29 -7.08
CA SER A 157 17.64 -3.11 -6.24
C SER A 157 16.26 -3.21 -6.90
N LEU A 158 15.88 -4.40 -7.36
CA LEU A 158 14.52 -4.68 -7.84
C LEU A 158 13.49 -4.72 -6.70
N GLY A 159 13.96 -4.86 -5.46
CA GLY A 159 13.13 -4.84 -4.26
C GLY A 159 13.24 -3.54 -3.48
N SER A 160 12.95 -3.63 -2.18
CA SER A 160 13.07 -2.53 -1.22
C SER A 160 14.42 -2.55 -0.50
N VAL A 161 14.87 -1.39 -0.03
CA VAL A 161 16.09 -1.24 0.78
C VAL A 161 15.68 -0.93 2.21
N THR A 162 16.14 -1.72 3.18
CA THR A 162 15.90 -1.51 4.61
C THR A 162 17.22 -1.55 5.37
N TYR A 163 17.63 -0.42 5.92
CA TYR A 163 18.77 -0.29 6.81
C TYR A 163 18.25 0.11 8.20
N ALA A 164 18.25 -0.86 9.12
CA ALA A 164 17.69 -0.73 10.47
C ALA A 164 18.51 -1.51 11.52
N PRO A 165 19.77 -1.10 11.80
CA PRO A 165 20.69 -1.83 12.69
C PRO A 165 20.31 -1.75 14.19
N MET A 166 19.22 -1.08 14.57
CA MET A 166 18.73 -0.97 15.96
C MET A 166 19.76 -0.41 16.94
N HIS A 167 20.52 0.61 16.52
CA HIS A 167 21.65 1.20 17.26
C HIS A 167 22.66 0.18 17.80
N SER A 168 22.74 -1.01 17.18
CA SER A 168 23.54 -2.11 17.68
C SER A 168 24.97 -1.68 17.96
N LEU A 169 25.50 -2.18 19.08
CA LEU A 169 26.85 -1.93 19.59
C LEU A 169 27.91 -2.50 18.64
N ILE A 170 28.10 -1.85 17.49
CA ILE A 170 29.31 -2.01 16.68
C ILE A 170 30.42 -1.36 17.50
N ASN A 171 31.18 -2.19 18.21
CA ASN A 171 32.41 -1.76 18.86
C ASN A 171 33.25 -0.99 17.82
N ALA A 172 33.65 0.23 18.14
CA ALA A 172 34.32 1.14 17.22
C ALA A 172 35.67 0.61 16.67
N SER A 173 36.16 -0.50 17.21
CA SER A 173 37.37 -1.22 16.78
C SER A 173 37.17 -2.19 15.61
N THR A 174 35.94 -2.57 15.24
CA THR A 174 35.67 -3.49 14.10
C THR A 174 34.59 -2.93 13.18
N THR A 175 34.80 -1.72 12.67
CA THR A 175 33.88 -1.05 11.75
C THR A 175 34.06 -1.51 10.31
N THR A 176 33.43 -2.63 9.94
CA THR A 176 33.06 -2.86 8.54
C THR A 176 31.95 -1.88 8.17
N THR A 177 32.33 -0.68 7.70
CA THR A 177 31.39 0.36 7.28
C THR A 177 30.55 -0.17 6.10
N ILE A 178 29.30 -0.56 6.37
CA ILE A 178 28.38 -1.06 5.34
C ILE A 178 28.06 0.08 4.37
N ARG A 179 28.34 -0.13 3.08
CA ARG A 179 28.18 0.86 2.01
C ARG A 179 27.72 0.16 0.74
N PHE A 180 26.92 0.86 -0.05
CA PHE A 180 26.41 0.43 -1.36
C PHE A 180 26.87 1.43 -2.43
N PRO A 181 28.19 1.48 -2.73
CA PRO A 181 28.79 2.57 -3.51
C PRO A 181 28.29 2.64 -4.96
N ASN A 182 27.79 1.51 -5.48
CA ASN A 182 27.30 1.39 -6.85
C ASN A 182 25.79 1.54 -6.98
N LEU A 183 25.02 1.50 -5.88
CA LEU A 183 23.56 1.50 -5.93
C LEU A 183 23.04 2.82 -6.48
N ARG A 184 22.34 2.75 -7.61
CA ARG A 184 21.80 3.87 -8.41
C ARG A 184 20.28 3.93 -8.38
N GLU A 185 19.62 2.77 -8.36
CA GLU A 185 18.16 2.65 -8.43
C GLU A 185 17.61 1.72 -7.34
N VAL A 186 16.49 2.12 -6.73
CA VAL A 186 15.67 1.28 -5.83
C VAL A 186 14.25 1.22 -6.38
N TYR A 187 13.74 0.02 -6.64
CA TYR A 187 12.41 -0.15 -7.24
C TYR A 187 11.26 -0.13 -6.23
N GLY A 188 11.48 -0.70 -5.04
CA GLY A 188 10.55 -0.63 -3.91
C GLY A 188 10.67 0.67 -3.11
N TYR A 189 10.47 0.57 -1.80
CA TYR A 189 10.70 1.67 -0.85
C TYR A 189 12.12 1.62 -0.26
N MET A 190 12.52 2.71 0.39
CA MET A 190 13.78 2.83 1.11
C MET A 190 13.52 3.27 2.56
N LEU A 191 13.88 2.40 3.52
CA LEU A 191 13.77 2.65 4.95
C LEU A 191 15.18 2.77 5.55
N LEU A 192 15.46 3.93 6.14
CA LEU A 192 16.70 4.27 6.84
C LEU A 192 16.36 4.65 8.28
N GLY A 193 16.50 3.71 9.21
CA GLY A 193 16.10 3.96 10.59
C GLY A 193 16.96 3.31 11.65
N TYR A 194 16.78 3.73 12.90
CA TYR A 194 17.52 3.21 14.06
C TYR A 194 19.05 3.11 13.83
N SER A 195 19.60 4.06 13.10
CA SER A 195 21.02 4.14 12.74
C SER A 195 21.81 4.99 13.73
N SER A 196 23.08 4.66 13.88
CA SER A 196 24.08 5.48 14.58
C SER A 196 24.97 6.28 13.61
N MET A 197 24.61 6.35 12.33
CA MET A 197 25.31 7.13 11.30
C MET A 197 24.97 8.61 11.39
N ARG A 198 25.97 9.49 11.19
CA ARG A 198 25.81 10.94 11.11
C ARG A 198 25.34 11.46 9.75
N SER A 199 25.64 10.70 8.68
CA SER A 199 25.36 11.07 7.29
C SER A 199 25.26 9.81 6.42
N PHE A 200 24.31 9.76 5.49
CA PHE A 200 24.18 8.65 4.54
C PHE A 200 25.00 8.84 3.24
N SER A 201 25.72 9.96 3.08
CA SER A 201 26.47 10.30 1.85
C SER A 201 27.44 9.20 1.42
N SER A 202 28.24 8.67 2.35
CA SER A 202 29.22 7.61 2.06
C SER A 202 28.58 6.23 1.83
N MET A 203 27.29 6.08 2.16
CA MET A 203 26.57 4.81 2.08
C MET A 203 25.88 4.62 0.74
N PHE A 204 25.27 5.69 0.20
CA PHE A 204 24.52 5.67 -1.05
C PHE A 204 24.97 6.79 -2.02
N PRO A 205 26.28 6.90 -2.35
CA PRO A 205 26.84 8.04 -3.07
C PRO A 205 26.39 8.16 -4.53
N ARG A 206 25.72 7.15 -5.09
CA ARG A 206 25.22 7.12 -6.47
C ARG A 206 23.70 6.96 -6.58
N LEU A 207 22.98 6.89 -5.46
CA LEU A 207 21.54 6.69 -5.46
C LEU A 207 20.85 7.88 -6.13
N SER A 208 20.17 7.62 -7.24
CA SER A 208 19.63 8.65 -8.12
C SER A 208 18.10 8.62 -8.23
N VAL A 209 17.51 7.43 -8.18
CA VAL A 209 16.07 7.22 -8.34
C VAL A 209 15.51 6.20 -7.36
N ILE A 210 14.39 6.56 -6.71
CA ILE A 210 13.51 5.64 -6.01
C ILE A 210 12.20 5.56 -6.80
N HIS A 211 11.86 4.39 -7.34
CA HIS A 211 10.66 4.23 -8.17
C HIS A 211 9.37 4.10 -7.36
N GLY A 212 9.43 3.58 -6.12
CA GLY A 212 8.27 3.45 -5.24
C GLY A 212 7.16 2.57 -5.82
N ARG A 213 7.52 1.46 -6.48
CA ARG A 213 6.55 0.45 -6.95
C ARG A 213 5.85 -0.21 -5.77
N ASP A 214 6.66 -0.63 -4.81
CA ASP A 214 6.23 -1.06 -3.49
C ASP A 214 6.40 0.10 -2.51
N LEU A 215 5.41 0.28 -1.62
CA LEU A 215 5.36 1.39 -0.66
C LEU A 215 5.16 0.85 0.76
N TYR A 216 5.92 1.36 1.71
CA TYR A 216 5.73 1.05 3.13
C TYR A 216 4.70 2.03 3.71
N HIS A 217 3.48 1.56 3.97
CA HIS A 217 2.34 2.39 4.42
C HIS A 217 2.11 3.67 3.57
N GLY A 218 2.33 3.58 2.25
CA GLY A 218 2.20 4.70 1.30
C GLY A 218 3.47 5.55 1.11
N TYR A 219 4.52 5.31 1.89
CA TYR A 219 5.80 6.00 1.78
C TYR A 219 6.80 5.22 0.91
N SER A 220 7.61 5.94 0.13
CA SER A 220 8.73 5.39 -0.67
C SER A 220 10.10 5.73 -0.08
N LEU A 221 10.20 6.79 0.72
CA LEU A 221 11.38 7.11 1.53
C LEU A 221 10.97 7.36 2.98
N ILE A 222 11.59 6.60 3.89
CA ILE A 222 11.32 6.60 5.32
C ILE A 222 12.65 6.81 6.05
N VAL A 223 12.82 7.94 6.73
CA VAL A 223 14.02 8.25 7.52
C VAL A 223 13.61 8.51 8.96
N MET A 224 13.79 7.54 9.86
CA MET A 224 13.20 7.61 11.20
C MET A 224 14.06 7.07 12.34
N ASP A 225 13.95 7.68 13.52
CA ASP A 225 14.60 7.20 14.75
C ASP A 225 16.15 7.15 14.65
N ASN A 226 16.77 8.01 13.84
CA ASN A 226 18.23 8.10 13.74
C ASN A 226 18.77 9.22 14.65
N PHE A 227 18.97 8.92 15.93
CA PHE A 227 19.32 9.94 16.94
C PHE A 227 20.63 10.71 16.69
N LEU A 228 21.61 10.08 16.01
CA LEU A 228 22.91 10.68 15.70
C LEU A 228 23.01 11.26 14.28
N LEU A 229 21.94 11.20 13.49
CA LEU A 229 21.94 11.68 12.11
C LEU A 229 21.92 13.20 12.10
N GLU A 230 22.94 13.82 11.50
CA GLU A 230 23.13 15.27 11.41
C GLU A 230 22.64 15.81 10.05
N GLU A 231 22.73 14.99 9.00
CA GLU A 231 22.41 15.35 7.62
C GLU A 231 21.96 14.12 6.81
N LEU A 232 21.08 14.31 5.80
CA LEU A 232 20.67 13.21 4.91
C LEU A 232 21.75 12.87 3.88
N SER A 233 22.27 13.90 3.20
CA SER A 233 23.35 13.83 2.21
C SER A 233 23.21 12.78 1.10
N LEU A 234 21.97 12.49 0.68
CA LEU A 234 21.65 11.73 -0.52
C LEU A 234 21.82 12.58 -1.79
N THR A 235 23.02 13.14 -1.98
CA THR A 235 23.29 14.24 -2.93
C THR A 235 22.95 13.93 -4.38
N SER A 236 23.05 12.66 -4.79
CA SER A 236 22.71 12.20 -6.14
C SER A 236 21.22 11.95 -6.37
N LEU A 237 20.37 12.00 -5.33
CA LEU A 237 18.95 11.68 -5.43
C LEU A 237 18.21 12.79 -6.17
N ILE A 238 17.90 12.53 -7.44
CA ILE A 238 17.27 13.49 -8.36
C ILE A 238 15.78 13.23 -8.49
N ASN A 239 15.31 11.98 -8.33
CA ASN A 239 13.90 11.66 -8.54
C ASN A 239 13.33 10.60 -7.58
N ILE A 240 12.17 10.91 -6.98
CA ILE A 240 11.28 9.94 -6.33
C ILE A 240 9.99 9.91 -7.14
N ARG A 241 9.74 8.80 -7.84
CA ARG A 241 8.67 8.72 -8.84
C ARG A 241 7.27 8.66 -8.21
N ARG A 242 7.15 7.83 -7.18
CA ARG A 242 5.90 7.49 -6.51
C ARG A 242 6.11 7.37 -5.00
N GLY A 243 5.06 7.64 -4.23
CA GLY A 243 5.01 7.49 -2.78
C GLY A 243 5.25 8.80 -2.05
N ASN A 244 4.93 8.79 -0.75
CA ASN A 244 5.19 9.89 0.17
C ASN A 244 6.59 9.78 0.78
N VAL A 245 7.08 10.86 1.40
CA VAL A 245 8.32 10.88 2.18
C VAL A 245 8.00 11.17 3.64
N ILE A 246 8.62 10.43 4.57
CA ILE A 246 8.56 10.73 6.00
C ILE A 246 9.96 10.78 6.60
N ILE A 247 10.24 11.87 7.30
CA ILE A 247 11.50 12.14 7.99
C ILE A 247 11.12 12.53 9.42
N ALA A 248 11.24 11.61 10.36
CA ALA A 248 10.72 11.83 11.72
C ALA A 248 11.59 11.27 12.85
N ARG A 249 11.64 11.97 13.98
CA ARG A 249 12.38 11.55 15.19
C ARG A 249 13.89 11.41 14.97
N ASN A 250 14.48 12.29 14.17
CA ASN A 250 15.93 12.37 13.97
C ASN A 250 16.44 13.61 14.72
N ALA A 251 16.66 13.47 16.03
CA ALA A 251 16.83 14.61 16.95
C ALA A 251 18.04 15.54 16.68
N GLN A 252 19.02 15.11 15.87
CA GLN A 252 20.16 15.94 15.46
C GLN A 252 20.09 16.39 13.99
N LEU A 253 19.08 15.96 13.23
CA LEU A 253 19.03 16.12 11.77
C LEU A 253 18.68 17.54 11.38
N CYS A 254 19.62 18.19 10.69
CA CYS A 254 19.42 19.45 10.00
C CYS A 254 19.17 19.26 8.50
N TYR A 255 18.91 20.37 7.80
CA TYR A 255 18.83 20.50 6.33
C TYR A 255 17.69 19.77 5.62
N ALA A 256 17.00 18.81 6.25
CA ALA A 256 15.86 18.09 5.67
C ALA A 256 14.74 19.02 5.15
N GLU A 257 14.50 20.16 5.82
CA GLU A 257 13.50 21.16 5.43
C GLU A 257 14.05 22.21 4.45
N SER A 258 15.37 22.29 4.28
CA SER A 258 16.00 23.17 3.29
C SER A 258 15.97 22.59 1.87
N LEU A 259 15.58 21.31 1.72
CA LEU A 259 15.46 20.63 0.44
C LEU A 259 14.16 21.01 -0.27
N ARG A 260 14.24 21.34 -1.56
CA ARG A 260 13.07 21.49 -2.43
C ARG A 260 12.57 20.12 -2.87
N TRP A 261 11.78 19.48 -2.01
CA TRP A 261 11.17 18.18 -2.29
C TRP A 261 10.30 18.16 -3.56
N ASN A 262 9.68 19.30 -3.91
CA ASN A 262 8.89 19.44 -5.15
C ASN A 262 9.72 19.33 -6.44
N ASP A 263 11.05 19.51 -6.37
CA ASP A 263 11.97 19.25 -7.50
C ASP A 263 12.33 17.75 -7.61
N ILE A 264 12.27 17.00 -6.50
CA ILE A 264 12.62 15.56 -6.42
C ILE A 264 11.38 14.67 -6.69
N LEU A 265 10.19 15.07 -6.22
CA LEU A 265 8.97 14.29 -6.37
C LEU A 265 8.37 14.46 -7.78
N GLU A 266 8.27 13.37 -8.53
CA GLU A 266 7.57 13.33 -9.83
C GLU A 266 6.06 13.56 -9.63
N THR A 267 5.47 12.87 -8.64
CA THR A 267 4.05 12.99 -8.28
C THR A 267 3.77 14.24 -7.45
N LYS A 268 3.13 15.26 -8.03
CA LYS A 268 2.84 16.55 -7.36
C LYS A 268 1.78 16.50 -6.24
N LYS A 269 1.15 15.34 -6.01
CA LYS A 269 0.28 15.08 -4.86
C LYS A 269 1.00 14.34 -3.71
N SER A 270 2.24 13.90 -3.89
CA SER A 270 2.99 13.23 -2.82
C SER A 270 3.26 14.19 -1.67
N GLN A 271 3.08 13.70 -0.45
CA GLN A 271 3.31 14.46 0.77
C GLN A 271 4.71 14.21 1.33
N VAL A 272 5.25 15.21 2.02
CA VAL A 272 6.48 15.12 2.79
C VAL A 272 6.16 15.49 4.24
N ILE A 273 6.46 14.58 5.16
CA ILE A 273 6.23 14.79 6.59
C ILE A 273 7.58 14.92 7.28
N SER A 274 7.94 16.15 7.69
CA SER A 274 9.02 16.44 8.64
C SER A 274 8.39 16.64 10.02
N ARG A 275 8.84 15.91 11.05
CA ARG A 275 8.41 16.13 12.45
C ARG A 275 9.41 15.58 13.45
N GLN A 276 9.58 16.24 14.60
CA GLN A 276 10.49 15.76 15.67
C GLN A 276 11.94 15.59 15.17
N ASN A 277 12.36 16.43 14.23
CA ASN A 277 13.76 16.57 13.81
C ASN A 277 14.41 17.72 14.59
N ARG A 278 15.60 18.19 14.21
CA ARG A 278 16.24 19.30 14.92
C ARG A 278 15.69 20.66 14.48
N ASP A 279 15.09 21.38 15.41
CA ASP A 279 14.66 22.77 15.21
C ASP A 279 15.85 23.75 15.20
N ASN A 280 15.65 24.94 14.63
CA ASN A 280 16.60 26.07 14.65
C ASN A 280 17.99 25.78 14.04
N CYS A 281 18.05 24.92 13.02
CA CYS A 281 19.27 24.74 12.22
C CYS A 281 19.64 25.99 11.40
N ALA A 282 20.94 26.25 11.21
CA ALA A 282 21.40 27.31 10.31
C ALA A 282 21.02 27.00 8.85
N PHE A 283 20.41 27.96 8.15
CA PHE A 283 20.03 27.79 6.75
C PHE A 283 21.26 27.74 5.83
N CYS A 284 21.20 26.89 4.80
CA CYS A 284 22.26 26.55 3.85
C CYS A 284 23.36 27.61 3.61
N PRO A 285 24.51 27.54 4.32
CA PRO A 285 25.47 28.65 4.35
C PRO A 285 26.23 28.87 3.03
N THR A 286 26.39 27.83 2.20
CA THR A 286 27.12 27.92 0.92
C THR A 286 26.25 27.81 -0.32
N CYS A 287 24.92 27.68 -0.18
CA CYS A 287 24.03 27.31 -1.29
C CYS A 287 22.90 28.34 -1.49
N PRO A 288 22.63 28.81 -2.73
CA PRO A 288 21.70 29.91 -2.96
C PRO A 288 20.22 29.67 -2.59
N SER A 289 19.81 28.42 -2.30
CA SER A 289 18.39 28.11 -2.06
C SER A 289 18.11 26.79 -1.34
N ALA A 290 18.87 25.73 -1.61
CA ALA A 290 18.64 24.40 -1.04
C ALA A 290 19.92 23.59 -0.97
N CYS A 291 20.05 22.76 0.06
CA CYS A 291 21.23 21.97 0.34
C CYS A 291 20.90 20.64 1.03
N TRP A 292 21.77 19.66 0.80
CA TRP A 292 21.72 18.36 1.46
C TRP A 292 22.51 18.34 2.79
N SER A 293 23.50 19.23 2.89
CA SER A 293 24.44 19.43 4.00
C SER A 293 24.97 20.87 3.96
N PRO A 294 25.76 21.34 4.95
CA PRO A 294 26.26 22.73 4.96
C PRO A 294 27.07 23.13 3.72
N THR A 295 27.67 22.14 3.01
CA THR A 295 28.59 22.35 1.89
C THR A 295 28.13 21.73 0.56
N GLN A 296 27.08 20.88 0.55
CA GLN A 296 26.60 20.21 -0.66
C GLN A 296 25.21 20.73 -1.04
N CYS A 297 25.14 21.46 -2.15
CA CYS A 297 23.90 22.04 -2.65
C CYS A 297 22.99 20.98 -3.30
N GLN A 298 21.68 21.20 -3.28
CA GLN A 298 20.74 20.38 -4.03
C GLN A 298 20.92 20.69 -5.52
N GLN A 299 21.34 19.70 -6.32
CA GLN A 299 21.47 19.84 -7.77
C GLN A 299 20.12 20.26 -8.38
N ARG A 300 20.15 21.26 -9.27
CA ARG A 300 18.96 21.75 -9.99
C ARG A 300 19.09 21.47 -11.47
N CYS A 301 18.04 20.91 -12.06
CA CYS A 301 17.86 20.94 -13.51
C CYS A 301 17.06 22.19 -13.90
N SER A 302 17.38 22.78 -15.06
CA SER A 302 16.51 23.74 -15.71
C SER A 302 15.09 23.17 -15.85
N THR A 303 14.08 24.04 -15.71
CA THR A 303 12.66 23.69 -15.87
C THR A 303 12.39 23.02 -17.22
N ASN A 304 13.16 23.38 -18.24
CA ASN A 304 13.07 22.83 -19.60
C ASN A 304 13.45 21.33 -19.66
N CYS A 305 14.23 20.84 -18.69
CA CYS A 305 14.68 19.46 -18.62
C CYS A 305 13.81 18.56 -17.72
N GLN A 306 12.77 19.09 -17.07
CA GLN A 306 11.83 18.33 -16.24
C GLN A 306 12.50 17.39 -15.20
N GLY A 307 13.59 17.84 -14.55
CA GLY A 307 14.34 17.01 -13.58
C GLY A 307 15.25 15.93 -14.18
N ASN A 308 15.51 15.98 -15.50
CA ASN A 308 16.31 15.01 -16.22
C ASN A 308 17.44 15.70 -17.00
N CYS A 309 18.54 16.00 -16.32
CA CYS A 309 19.65 16.79 -16.88
C CYS A 309 21.04 16.20 -16.56
N LEU A 310 22.00 16.50 -17.45
CA LEU A 310 23.42 16.18 -17.34
C LEU A 310 24.17 17.30 -16.59
N THR A 311 23.82 18.55 -16.90
CA THR A 311 24.21 19.76 -16.18
C THR A 311 22.96 20.64 -16.04
N GLU A 312 23.00 21.70 -15.23
CA GLU A 312 21.82 22.55 -14.98
C GLU A 312 21.10 23.01 -16.27
N THR A 313 21.84 23.25 -17.35
CA THR A 313 21.32 23.74 -18.64
C THR A 313 21.21 22.67 -19.74
N LYS A 314 21.86 21.50 -19.61
CA LYS A 314 21.89 20.47 -20.65
C LYS A 314 21.02 19.27 -20.25
N CYS A 315 19.89 19.10 -20.94
CA CYS A 315 18.96 18.01 -20.69
C CYS A 315 19.50 16.65 -21.15
N CYS A 316 19.02 15.58 -20.51
CA CYS A 316 19.23 14.20 -20.94
C CYS A 316 18.14 13.76 -21.94
N PRO A 317 18.35 12.67 -22.69
CA PRO A 317 17.31 12.02 -23.50
C PRO A 317 16.02 11.76 -22.72
N ASN A 318 14.88 11.83 -23.40
CA ASN A 318 13.56 11.69 -22.79
C ASN A 318 13.33 10.29 -22.19
N GLU A 319 14.06 9.30 -22.69
CA GLU A 319 14.12 7.92 -22.24
C GLU A 319 14.76 7.78 -20.84
N CYS A 320 15.60 8.75 -20.44
CA CYS A 320 16.20 8.80 -19.10
C CYS A 320 15.23 9.36 -18.05
N VAL A 321 15.50 9.01 -16.79
CA VAL A 321 15.00 9.69 -15.59
C VAL A 321 16.12 9.74 -14.54
N GLY A 322 16.12 10.75 -13.66
CA GLY A 322 17.17 10.90 -12.65
C GLY A 322 18.52 11.37 -13.21
N GLY A 323 18.56 11.93 -14.42
CA GLY A 323 19.79 12.41 -15.07
C GLY A 323 20.56 11.35 -15.85
N CYS A 324 21.74 11.74 -16.32
CA CYS A 324 22.60 10.93 -17.19
C CYS A 324 24.05 11.40 -17.08
N HIS A 325 25.00 10.58 -17.54
CA HIS A 325 26.43 10.87 -17.53
C HIS A 325 27.12 10.30 -18.77
N TYR A 326 28.28 10.85 -19.14
CA TYR A 326 29.09 10.33 -20.25
C TYR A 326 29.92 9.11 -19.84
N TYR A 327 29.95 8.08 -20.69
CA TYR A 327 30.84 6.94 -20.51
C TYR A 327 32.25 7.27 -21.02
N ASN A 328 33.18 7.47 -20.09
CA ASN A 328 34.52 8.05 -20.29
C ASN A 328 34.48 9.49 -20.84
N SER A 329 35.19 10.41 -20.19
CA SER A 329 35.05 11.87 -20.39
C SER A 329 35.66 12.42 -21.70
N THR A 330 35.66 11.64 -22.78
CA THR A 330 36.17 11.99 -24.11
C THR A 330 35.03 12.18 -25.12
N SER A 331 35.23 13.03 -26.13
CA SER A 331 34.17 13.63 -26.97
C SER A 331 33.43 12.71 -27.96
N THR A 332 33.68 11.40 -27.92
CA THR A 332 32.95 10.35 -28.69
C THR A 332 32.08 9.46 -27.78
N SER A 333 31.86 9.86 -26.53
CA SER A 333 31.19 9.06 -25.51
C SER A 333 29.67 8.95 -25.67
N SER A 334 29.17 7.71 -25.67
CA SER A 334 27.76 7.41 -25.49
C SER A 334 27.27 7.91 -24.13
N LEU A 335 26.07 8.49 -24.12
CA LEU A 335 25.43 9.05 -22.93
C LEU A 335 24.62 7.97 -22.21
N ILE A 336 24.96 7.67 -20.96
CA ILE A 336 24.31 6.65 -20.14
C ILE A 336 23.29 7.31 -19.21
N CYS A 337 22.03 6.84 -19.25
CA CYS A 337 21.00 7.25 -18.30
C CYS A 337 21.29 6.68 -16.90
N ASN A 338 21.06 7.48 -15.85
CA ASN A 338 21.14 6.98 -14.48
C ASN A 338 20.03 5.95 -14.21
N ALA A 339 18.80 6.28 -14.58
CA ALA A 339 17.66 5.36 -14.63
C ALA A 339 16.88 5.50 -15.94
N CYS A 340 16.10 4.47 -16.30
CA CYS A 340 15.22 4.50 -17.48
C CYS A 340 13.79 4.89 -17.08
N ARG A 341 13.15 5.73 -17.90
CA ARG A 341 11.77 6.19 -17.67
C ARG A 341 10.75 5.06 -17.75
N ASN A 342 10.93 4.15 -18.71
CA ASN A 342 10.00 3.06 -19.02
C ASN A 342 10.69 1.70 -18.86
N MET A 343 11.45 1.27 -19.88
CA MET A 343 12.13 -0.03 -19.88
C MET A 343 13.65 0.12 -20.09
N ARG A 344 14.44 -0.86 -19.64
CA ARG A 344 15.90 -0.96 -19.79
C ARG A 344 16.28 -2.32 -20.36
N ILE A 345 17.04 -2.37 -21.45
CA ILE A 345 17.65 -3.62 -21.93
C ILE A 345 18.75 -4.03 -20.95
N HIS A 346 18.67 -5.26 -20.43
CA HIS A 346 19.55 -5.75 -19.38
C HIS A 346 21.03 -5.80 -19.81
N SER A 347 21.30 -6.46 -20.94
CA SER A 347 22.65 -6.68 -21.46
C SER A 347 23.41 -5.42 -21.88
N THR A 348 22.70 -4.36 -22.31
CA THR A 348 23.32 -3.14 -22.85
C THR A 348 23.09 -1.89 -21.98
N GLY A 349 22.21 -1.98 -20.98
CA GLY A 349 21.77 -0.85 -20.16
C GLY A 349 20.93 0.21 -20.90
N ILE A 350 20.63 0.03 -22.20
CA ILE A 350 19.94 1.01 -23.05
C ILE A 350 18.47 1.16 -22.62
N CYS A 351 18.02 2.42 -22.47
CA CYS A 351 16.63 2.73 -22.19
C CYS A 351 15.76 2.65 -23.44
N VAL A 352 14.61 1.99 -23.34
CA VAL A 352 13.64 1.81 -24.43
C VAL A 352 12.21 2.06 -23.95
N GLN A 353 11.32 2.43 -24.87
CA GLN A 353 9.92 2.75 -24.56
C GLN A 353 9.08 1.52 -24.20
N LYS A 354 9.32 0.40 -24.91
CA LYS A 354 8.73 -0.93 -24.71
C LYS A 354 9.85 -1.95 -24.89
N CYS A 355 9.80 -3.10 -24.23
CA CYS A 355 10.71 -4.20 -24.58
C CYS A 355 10.54 -4.61 -26.06
N PRO A 356 11.64 -4.89 -26.78
CA PRO A 356 11.58 -5.53 -28.09
C PRO A 356 10.80 -6.85 -28.02
N ASP A 357 10.07 -7.19 -29.08
CA ASP A 357 9.14 -8.33 -29.07
C ASP A 357 9.81 -9.72 -28.94
N ASN A 358 11.14 -9.78 -29.10
CA ASN A 358 11.96 -10.98 -28.85
C ASN A 358 12.50 -11.08 -27.40
N MET A 359 12.27 -10.07 -26.55
CA MET A 359 12.73 -10.03 -25.15
C MET A 359 11.56 -10.14 -24.17
N LEU A 360 11.81 -10.71 -23.00
CA LEU A 360 10.87 -10.81 -21.88
C LEU A 360 10.99 -9.60 -20.95
N LYS A 361 9.88 -9.17 -20.36
CA LYS A 361 9.88 -8.15 -19.30
C LYS A 361 10.19 -8.78 -17.94
N ALA A 362 11.24 -8.32 -17.26
CA ALA A 362 11.67 -8.77 -15.93
C ALA A 362 11.60 -7.62 -14.91
N GLY A 363 11.27 -7.93 -13.65
CA GLY A 363 11.31 -6.95 -12.54
C GLY A 363 10.42 -5.70 -12.75
N GLY A 364 9.48 -5.74 -13.70
CA GLY A 364 8.60 -4.63 -14.06
C GLY A 364 9.17 -3.58 -15.03
N SER A 365 10.48 -3.52 -15.29
CA SER A 365 11.14 -2.49 -16.14
C SER A 365 12.36 -2.99 -16.91
N LEU A 366 12.84 -4.21 -16.69
CA LEU A 366 13.98 -4.74 -17.43
C LEU A 366 13.49 -5.54 -18.63
N CYS A 367 14.28 -5.56 -19.70
CA CYS A 367 14.10 -6.44 -20.85
C CYS A 367 15.26 -7.43 -20.86
N VAL A 368 14.94 -8.71 -20.71
CA VAL A 368 15.90 -9.83 -20.69
C VAL A 368 15.58 -10.78 -21.84
N THR A 369 16.59 -11.38 -22.46
CA THR A 369 16.38 -12.49 -23.39
C THR A 369 15.81 -13.71 -22.65
N ARG A 370 15.27 -14.68 -23.39
CA ARG A 370 14.80 -15.96 -22.82
C ARG A 370 15.93 -16.73 -22.11
N GLN A 371 17.17 -16.62 -22.61
CA GLN A 371 18.35 -17.25 -22.01
C GLN A 371 18.81 -16.52 -20.74
N GLU A 372 18.83 -15.18 -20.74
CA GLU A 372 19.10 -14.42 -19.52
C GLU A 372 18.06 -14.71 -18.45
N CYS A 373 16.78 -14.86 -18.80
CA CYS A 373 15.73 -15.14 -17.81
C CYS A 373 15.99 -16.42 -16.99
N THR A 374 16.51 -17.49 -17.60
CA THR A 374 16.76 -18.74 -16.87
C THR A 374 18.00 -18.67 -15.98
N SER A 375 18.98 -17.81 -16.28
CA SER A 375 20.10 -17.50 -15.38
C SER A 375 19.77 -16.40 -14.35
N PHE A 376 18.75 -15.58 -14.64
CA PHE A 376 18.24 -14.53 -13.74
C PHE A 376 17.75 -15.12 -12.42
N PHE A 377 17.74 -14.29 -11.38
CA PHE A 377 17.39 -14.70 -10.01
C PHE A 377 18.15 -15.95 -9.54
N LEU A 378 19.48 -15.97 -9.69
CA LEU A 378 20.35 -17.08 -9.25
C LEU A 378 20.01 -18.43 -9.94
N GLY A 379 19.64 -18.40 -11.22
CA GLY A 379 19.25 -19.60 -11.96
C GLY A 379 17.81 -20.07 -11.71
N THR A 380 16.96 -19.24 -11.09
CA THR A 380 15.58 -19.62 -10.72
C THR A 380 14.50 -18.79 -11.41
N GLY A 381 14.84 -18.00 -12.43
CA GLY A 381 13.84 -17.30 -13.24
C GLY A 381 13.00 -18.24 -14.10
N PHE A 382 11.70 -17.97 -14.16
CA PHE A 382 10.71 -18.70 -14.95
C PHE A 382 10.12 -17.81 -16.05
N ILE A 383 9.95 -18.38 -17.23
CA ILE A 383 9.35 -17.72 -18.39
C ILE A 383 7.82 -17.88 -18.33
N LEU A 384 7.11 -16.77 -18.39
CA LEU A 384 5.65 -16.68 -18.41
C LEU A 384 5.20 -16.19 -19.79
N GLU A 385 5.07 -17.13 -20.75
CA GLU A 385 4.93 -16.81 -22.17
C GLU A 385 3.67 -16.01 -22.52
N GLU A 386 2.53 -16.27 -21.87
CA GLU A 386 1.25 -15.61 -22.17
C GLU A 386 1.28 -14.08 -22.10
N ILE A 387 2.10 -13.53 -21.20
CA ILE A 387 2.28 -12.08 -21.02
C ILE A 387 3.72 -11.64 -21.30
N ASN A 388 4.55 -12.55 -21.83
CA ASN A 388 5.94 -12.29 -22.22
C ASN A 388 6.79 -11.71 -21.07
N GLU A 389 6.62 -12.24 -19.85
CA GLU A 389 7.35 -11.82 -18.64
C GLU A 389 8.32 -12.90 -18.11
N CYS A 390 9.33 -12.45 -17.37
CA CYS A 390 10.26 -13.28 -16.62
C CYS A 390 10.04 -13.05 -15.11
N VAL A 391 9.75 -14.11 -14.37
CA VAL A 391 9.31 -14.05 -12.96
C VAL A 391 10.13 -14.97 -12.07
N LEU A 392 10.37 -14.57 -10.81
CA LEU A 392 11.06 -15.39 -9.79
C LEU A 392 10.28 -16.67 -9.43
N SER A 393 8.95 -16.60 -9.51
CA SER A 393 8.04 -17.70 -9.24
C SER A 393 6.78 -17.55 -10.08
N CYS A 394 6.18 -18.66 -10.48
CA CYS A 394 4.91 -18.63 -11.19
C CYS A 394 3.83 -17.98 -10.30
N PRO A 395 3.09 -16.98 -10.79
CA PRO A 395 2.06 -16.32 -10.01
C PRO A 395 0.86 -17.25 -9.77
N SER A 396 0.02 -16.92 -8.78
CA SER A 396 -1.22 -17.67 -8.51
C SER A 396 -2.08 -17.77 -9.78
N GLY A 397 -2.43 -19.00 -10.16
CA GLY A 397 -3.08 -19.31 -11.45
C GLY A 397 -2.16 -20.01 -12.47
N PHE A 398 -0.86 -20.10 -12.18
CA PHE A 398 0.13 -20.81 -12.99
C PHE A 398 0.90 -21.85 -12.18
N VAL A 399 1.29 -22.95 -12.84
CA VAL A 399 2.19 -23.99 -12.31
C VAL A 399 3.50 -24.02 -13.06
N ARG A 400 4.56 -24.44 -12.35
CA ARG A 400 5.88 -24.70 -12.91
C ARG A 400 5.84 -25.96 -13.77
N MET A 401 6.29 -25.85 -15.01
CA MET A 401 6.57 -26.98 -15.90
C MET A 401 8.09 -27.18 -16.02
N SER A 402 8.52 -28.34 -16.51
CA SER A 402 9.91 -28.62 -16.84
C SER A 402 10.51 -27.55 -17.77
N GLY A 403 11.79 -27.21 -17.56
CA GLY A 403 12.50 -26.20 -18.34
C GLY A 403 12.20 -24.74 -17.99
N SER A 404 11.97 -24.44 -16.70
CA SER A 404 11.77 -23.06 -16.18
C SER A 404 10.65 -22.28 -16.88
N ARG A 405 9.49 -22.93 -17.07
CA ARG A 405 8.29 -22.34 -17.70
C ARG A 405 7.11 -22.30 -16.73
N CYS A 406 6.32 -21.25 -16.80
CA CYS A 406 5.04 -21.14 -16.12
C CYS A 406 3.91 -21.35 -17.13
N ILE A 407 3.05 -22.34 -16.88
CA ILE A 407 1.84 -22.60 -17.68
C ILE A 407 0.59 -22.37 -16.84
N ARG A 408 -0.50 -21.92 -17.46
CA ARG A 408 -1.76 -21.73 -16.75
C ARG A 408 -2.27 -23.04 -16.16
N CYS A 409 -2.85 -22.97 -14.98
CA CYS A 409 -3.46 -24.08 -14.26
C CYS A 409 -4.76 -24.62 -14.88
N ILE A 410 -5.11 -24.27 -16.13
CA ILE A 410 -6.46 -24.45 -16.70
C ILE A 410 -6.95 -25.90 -16.54
N SER A 411 -7.89 -26.05 -15.60
CA SER A 411 -8.93 -27.07 -15.55
C SER A 411 -8.50 -28.53 -15.78
N SER A 412 -7.41 -29.00 -15.16
CA SER A 412 -7.33 -30.43 -14.83
C SER A 412 -8.29 -30.71 -13.66
N PRO A 413 -9.13 -31.77 -13.73
CA PRO A 413 -9.95 -32.21 -12.60
C PRO A 413 -9.14 -32.53 -11.33
N ASP A 414 -7.88 -32.93 -11.51
CA ASP A 414 -6.95 -33.28 -10.44
C ASP A 414 -6.27 -32.05 -9.81
N ASN A 415 -6.33 -30.89 -10.47
CA ASN A 415 -5.63 -29.68 -10.05
C ASN A 415 -6.48 -28.84 -9.08
N ASN A 416 -6.51 -29.28 -7.82
CA ASN A 416 -7.23 -28.67 -6.69
C ASN A 416 -6.81 -27.19 -6.45
N TYR A 417 -7.48 -26.25 -7.11
CA TYR A 417 -7.24 -24.80 -7.10
C TYR A 417 -5.78 -24.40 -7.38
N CYS A 418 -5.19 -24.90 -8.47
CA CYS A 418 -3.81 -24.58 -8.86
C CYS A 418 -2.81 -25.00 -7.76
N ASN A 419 -2.85 -26.28 -7.39
CA ASN A 419 -2.11 -26.86 -6.25
C ASN A 419 -2.27 -26.07 -4.95
N GLY A 420 -3.50 -25.64 -4.65
CA GLY A 420 -3.83 -24.82 -3.48
C GLY A 420 -3.51 -23.33 -3.60
N ALA A 421 -2.70 -22.90 -4.59
CA ALA A 421 -2.27 -21.50 -4.71
C ALA A 421 -3.42 -20.50 -4.98
N CYS A 422 -4.54 -20.98 -5.54
CA CYS A 422 -5.78 -20.21 -5.72
C CYS A 422 -6.89 -20.59 -4.73
N ARG A 423 -6.64 -21.47 -3.75
CA ARG A 423 -7.72 -22.03 -2.90
C ARG A 423 -8.35 -20.98 -1.99
N GLU A 424 -7.57 -20.43 -1.07
CA GLU A 424 -8.03 -19.46 -0.08
C GLU A 424 -7.46 -18.07 -0.43
N LYS A 425 -8.32 -17.05 -0.50
CA LYS A 425 -7.91 -15.67 -0.80
C LYS A 425 -8.55 -14.71 0.21
N HIS A 426 -7.73 -14.12 1.07
CA HIS A 426 -8.16 -13.12 2.04
C HIS A 426 -7.45 -11.80 1.72
N LEU A 427 -8.21 -10.83 1.21
CA LEU A 427 -7.71 -9.52 0.81
C LEU A 427 -8.01 -8.52 1.94
N ARG A 428 -6.95 -7.91 2.48
CA ARG A 428 -6.99 -6.90 3.55
C ARG A 428 -6.24 -5.61 3.17
N SER A 429 -5.51 -5.62 2.06
CA SER A 429 -4.77 -4.49 1.51
C SER A 429 -4.91 -4.42 0.00
N ILE A 430 -4.64 -3.25 -0.59
CA ILE A 430 -4.58 -3.05 -2.05
C ILE A 430 -3.49 -3.93 -2.71
N GLY A 431 -2.45 -4.34 -1.98
CA GLY A 431 -1.42 -5.23 -2.50
C GLY A 431 -1.91 -6.68 -2.72
N ASP A 432 -2.79 -7.16 -1.84
CA ASP A 432 -3.19 -8.58 -1.80
C ASP A 432 -3.93 -9.01 -3.08
N PHE A 433 -4.59 -8.07 -3.75
CA PHE A 433 -5.30 -8.28 -5.02
C PHE A 433 -4.39 -8.89 -6.12
N GLN A 434 -3.08 -8.61 -6.10
CA GLN A 434 -2.13 -9.23 -7.03
C GLN A 434 -2.14 -10.77 -6.93
N SER A 435 -2.42 -11.33 -5.75
CA SER A 435 -2.49 -12.77 -5.51
C SER A 435 -3.72 -13.44 -6.15
N LEU A 436 -4.72 -12.67 -6.58
CA LEU A 436 -5.93 -13.16 -7.23
C LEU A 436 -5.86 -13.08 -8.77
N LYS A 437 -5.00 -12.21 -9.31
CA LYS A 437 -5.01 -11.71 -10.70
C LYS A 437 -5.22 -12.73 -11.82
N TYR A 438 -4.66 -13.93 -11.68
CA TYR A 438 -4.79 -14.99 -12.69
C TYR A 438 -5.53 -16.24 -12.21
N CYS A 439 -6.10 -16.21 -10.99
CA CYS A 439 -6.96 -17.28 -10.49
C CYS A 439 -8.33 -17.22 -11.18
N SER A 440 -8.71 -18.29 -11.87
CA SER A 440 -10.03 -18.42 -12.50
C SER A 440 -11.10 -19.02 -11.59
N ARG A 441 -10.69 -19.84 -10.63
CA ARG A 441 -11.56 -20.50 -9.65
C ARG A 441 -10.86 -20.51 -8.29
N VAL A 442 -11.62 -20.20 -7.24
CA VAL A 442 -11.16 -20.17 -5.84
C VAL A 442 -12.17 -20.89 -4.95
N HIS A 443 -11.72 -21.39 -3.79
CA HIS A 443 -12.62 -22.00 -2.80
C HIS A 443 -13.28 -20.91 -1.95
N THR A 444 -12.45 -20.00 -1.45
CA THR A 444 -12.83 -18.90 -0.55
C THR A 444 -12.26 -17.60 -1.07
N LEU A 445 -13.08 -16.54 -1.13
CA LEU A 445 -12.64 -15.18 -1.40
C LEU A 445 -13.28 -14.20 -0.42
N ASN A 446 -12.47 -13.67 0.49
CA ASN A 446 -12.93 -12.69 1.46
C ASN A 446 -12.16 -11.38 1.33
N ILE A 447 -12.86 -10.25 1.42
CA ILE A 447 -12.32 -8.90 1.29
C ILE A 447 -12.77 -8.09 2.52
N TYR A 448 -11.83 -7.60 3.31
CA TYR A 448 -12.11 -6.98 4.62
C TYR A 448 -11.38 -5.66 4.82
N ASN A 449 -12.08 -4.66 5.37
CA ASN A 449 -11.49 -3.45 5.97
C ASN A 449 -10.53 -2.69 5.04
N ILE A 450 -10.91 -2.49 3.77
CA ILE A 450 -10.08 -1.79 2.78
C ILE A 450 -10.69 -0.44 2.44
N GLU A 451 -10.00 0.63 2.83
CA GLU A 451 -10.40 2.01 2.59
C GLU A 451 -9.66 2.65 1.40
N THR A 452 -10.27 3.68 0.80
CA THR A 452 -9.66 4.47 -0.27
C THR A 452 -8.60 5.43 0.27
N VAL A 453 -7.34 5.12 0.00
CA VAL A 453 -6.23 6.07 0.23
C VAL A 453 -6.20 7.07 -0.92
N GLU A 454 -6.66 8.31 -0.69
CA GLU A 454 -6.81 9.37 -1.70
C GLU A 454 -5.53 9.69 -2.49
N SER A 455 -4.35 9.37 -1.94
CA SER A 455 -3.03 9.57 -2.56
C SER A 455 -2.58 8.42 -3.47
N SER A 456 -3.38 7.37 -3.67
CA SER A 456 -2.96 6.14 -4.41
C SER A 456 -3.41 6.05 -5.88
N GLY A 457 -3.43 7.19 -6.59
CA GLY A 457 -4.02 7.35 -7.94
C GLY A 457 -3.58 6.41 -9.08
N ASN A 458 -2.54 5.59 -8.91
CA ASN A 458 -2.07 4.62 -9.91
C ASN A 458 -2.42 3.15 -9.58
N ASN A 459 -2.77 2.80 -8.34
CA ASN A 459 -3.06 1.40 -7.97
C ASN A 459 -4.49 0.95 -8.30
N PHE A 460 -5.40 1.89 -8.57
CA PHE A 460 -6.82 1.57 -8.71
C PHE A 460 -7.10 0.68 -9.94
N LEU A 461 -6.37 0.89 -11.04
CA LEU A 461 -6.46 0.05 -12.25
C LEU A 461 -5.99 -1.40 -12.01
N ASP A 462 -4.95 -1.59 -11.18
CA ASP A 462 -4.46 -2.94 -10.85
C ASP A 462 -5.51 -3.75 -10.08
N VAL A 463 -6.29 -3.08 -9.20
CA VAL A 463 -7.41 -3.69 -8.47
C VAL A 463 -8.50 -4.21 -9.41
N PHE A 464 -8.91 -3.45 -10.45
CA PHE A 464 -9.83 -3.98 -11.46
C PHE A 464 -9.22 -5.15 -12.24
N SER A 465 -7.93 -5.07 -12.59
CA SER A 465 -7.24 -6.14 -13.30
C SER A 465 -7.20 -7.46 -12.52
N ALA A 466 -7.23 -7.39 -11.19
CA ALA A 466 -7.14 -8.55 -10.31
C ALA A 466 -8.33 -9.52 -10.43
N PHE A 467 -9.52 -9.01 -10.78
CA PHE A 467 -10.73 -9.84 -10.92
C PHE A 467 -10.98 -10.30 -12.35
N SER A 468 -10.19 -9.83 -13.32
CA SER A 468 -10.38 -10.08 -14.76
C SER A 468 -10.35 -11.55 -15.18
N SER A 469 -9.70 -12.43 -14.40
CA SER A 469 -9.66 -13.87 -14.68
C SER A 469 -10.72 -14.67 -13.90
N LEU A 470 -11.31 -14.12 -12.84
CA LEU A 470 -12.10 -14.85 -11.85
C LEU A 470 -13.51 -15.16 -12.39
N LYS A 471 -13.84 -16.45 -12.47
CA LYS A 471 -15.13 -16.95 -12.99
C LYS A 471 -15.99 -17.66 -11.95
N GLN A 472 -15.38 -18.23 -10.92
CA GLN A 472 -16.08 -19.08 -9.97
C GLN A 472 -15.49 -19.01 -8.55
N ILE A 473 -16.37 -18.94 -7.55
CA ILE A 473 -16.05 -19.06 -6.13
C ILE A 473 -16.88 -20.23 -5.58
N ASP A 474 -16.27 -21.21 -4.92
CA ASP A 474 -16.95 -22.48 -4.64
C ASP A 474 -17.68 -22.56 -3.29
N HIS A 475 -17.19 -21.88 -2.25
CA HIS A 475 -17.68 -22.07 -0.89
C HIS A 475 -18.01 -20.76 -0.16
N GLU A 476 -17.04 -19.87 0.02
CA GLU A 476 -17.26 -18.63 0.79
C GLU A 476 -16.88 -17.39 -0.03
N PHE A 477 -17.80 -16.42 -0.09
CA PHE A 477 -17.57 -15.10 -0.68
C PHE A 477 -18.02 -14.00 0.29
N THR A 478 -17.07 -13.33 0.92
CA THR A 478 -17.35 -12.27 1.91
C THR A 478 -16.78 -10.92 1.48
N ILE A 479 -17.59 -9.87 1.45
CA ILE A 479 -17.15 -8.47 1.30
C ILE A 479 -17.66 -7.68 2.51
N HIS A 480 -16.76 -7.27 3.40
CA HIS A 480 -17.11 -6.59 4.65
C HIS A 480 -16.26 -5.33 4.87
N ASN A 481 -16.94 -4.19 5.11
CA ASN A 481 -16.33 -2.87 5.33
C ASN A 481 -15.28 -2.49 4.26
N VAL A 482 -15.68 -2.57 2.99
CA VAL A 482 -14.87 -2.18 1.83
C VAL A 482 -15.39 -0.88 1.23
N LYS A 483 -14.52 0.13 1.17
CA LYS A 483 -14.82 1.46 0.60
C LYS A 483 -14.13 1.70 -0.75
N LEU A 484 -13.58 0.66 -1.39
CA LEU A 484 -12.84 0.76 -2.67
C LEU A 484 -13.72 0.99 -3.90
N PHE A 485 -14.92 0.43 -3.95
CA PHE A 485 -15.77 0.42 -5.15
C PHE A 485 -17.26 0.60 -4.80
N SER A 486 -18.02 1.19 -5.72
CA SER A 486 -19.46 1.43 -5.58
C SER A 486 -20.35 0.39 -6.27
N SER A 487 -19.77 -0.54 -7.05
CA SER A 487 -20.49 -1.62 -7.73
C SER A 487 -19.65 -2.90 -7.73
N LEU A 488 -20.29 -4.06 -7.56
CA LEU A 488 -19.68 -5.38 -7.73
C LEU A 488 -19.51 -5.76 -9.21
N GLY A 489 -19.89 -4.89 -10.16
CA GLY A 489 -19.53 -5.02 -11.59
C GLY A 489 -18.01 -5.13 -11.86
N ILE A 490 -17.16 -4.82 -10.87
CA ILE A 490 -15.73 -5.14 -10.89
C ILE A 490 -15.48 -6.66 -11.07
N PHE A 491 -16.36 -7.52 -10.56
CA PHE A 491 -16.37 -8.97 -10.78
C PHE A 491 -16.99 -9.30 -12.16
N SER A 492 -16.44 -8.71 -13.22
CA SER A 492 -17.03 -8.68 -14.57
C SER A 492 -17.09 -10.02 -15.29
N GLN A 493 -16.31 -11.02 -14.84
CA GLN A 493 -16.26 -12.38 -15.39
C GLN A 493 -16.85 -13.44 -14.45
N LEU A 494 -17.36 -13.05 -13.28
CA LEU A 494 -17.86 -13.97 -12.27
C LEU A 494 -19.22 -14.55 -12.69
N GLN A 495 -19.30 -15.88 -12.78
CA GLN A 495 -20.45 -16.62 -13.30
C GLN A 495 -21.17 -17.42 -12.21
N ARG A 496 -20.45 -17.91 -11.19
CA ARG A 496 -21.02 -18.73 -10.12
C ARG A 496 -20.36 -18.44 -8.76
N ILE A 497 -21.19 -18.42 -7.72
CA ILE A 497 -20.81 -18.29 -6.31
C ILE A 497 -21.51 -19.43 -5.56
N GLY A 498 -20.75 -20.32 -4.95
CA GLY A 498 -21.27 -21.55 -4.35
C GLY A 498 -21.42 -22.71 -5.35
N ILE A 499 -21.01 -23.90 -4.93
CA ILE A 499 -21.28 -25.19 -5.60
C ILE A 499 -21.98 -26.21 -4.69
N THR A 500 -22.35 -25.79 -3.49
CA THR A 500 -22.89 -26.62 -2.40
C THR A 500 -23.89 -25.82 -1.58
N SER A 501 -24.84 -26.49 -0.93
CA SER A 501 -25.89 -25.83 -0.12
C SER A 501 -25.36 -25.20 1.17
N ASN A 502 -24.16 -25.56 1.62
CA ASN A 502 -23.46 -24.92 2.75
C ASN A 502 -22.51 -23.78 2.33
N ALA A 503 -22.48 -23.41 1.05
CA ALA A 503 -21.78 -22.21 0.61
C ALA A 503 -22.44 -20.95 1.20
N SER A 504 -21.67 -19.86 1.32
CA SER A 504 -22.14 -18.60 1.87
C SER A 504 -21.61 -17.39 1.11
N MET A 505 -22.53 -16.45 0.85
CA MET A 505 -22.23 -15.15 0.26
C MET A 505 -22.68 -14.05 1.22
N THR A 506 -21.73 -13.26 1.72
CA THR A 506 -21.97 -12.19 2.69
C THR A 506 -21.48 -10.85 2.15
N ILE A 507 -22.36 -9.85 2.11
CA ILE A 507 -22.04 -8.46 1.75
C ILE A 507 -22.49 -7.55 2.88
N GLU A 508 -21.54 -6.99 3.62
CA GLU A 508 -21.82 -6.34 4.90
C GLU A 508 -21.06 -5.02 5.09
N GLU A 509 -21.72 -3.99 5.66
CA GLU A 509 -21.08 -2.72 6.06
C GLU A 509 -20.33 -1.96 4.94
N ASN A 510 -20.65 -2.21 3.66
CA ASN A 510 -19.99 -1.55 2.53
C ASN A 510 -20.68 -0.20 2.25
N GLU A 511 -20.27 0.84 2.99
CA GLU A 511 -20.93 2.15 3.00
C GLU A 511 -21.04 2.81 1.61
N LEU A 512 -20.04 2.63 0.74
CA LEU A 512 -20.00 3.23 -0.60
C LEU A 512 -20.66 2.37 -1.69
N LEU A 513 -21.08 1.15 -1.37
CA LEU A 513 -21.70 0.24 -2.34
C LEU A 513 -23.10 0.73 -2.71
N THR A 514 -23.30 1.09 -3.98
CA THR A 514 -24.59 1.57 -4.51
C THR A 514 -25.33 0.51 -5.33
N GLU A 515 -24.60 -0.44 -5.92
CA GLU A 515 -25.11 -1.46 -6.82
C GLU A 515 -24.44 -2.81 -6.55
N LEU A 516 -25.15 -3.92 -6.81
CA LEU A 516 -24.54 -5.25 -6.89
C LEU A 516 -23.87 -5.41 -8.25
N TRP A 517 -24.55 -5.97 -9.24
CA TRP A 517 -24.05 -6.05 -10.62
C TRP A 517 -24.91 -5.20 -11.56
N PRO A 518 -24.31 -4.53 -12.56
CA PRO A 518 -25.05 -3.83 -13.60
C PRO A 518 -25.97 -4.76 -14.39
N LEU A 519 -27.17 -4.29 -14.72
CA LEU A 519 -28.12 -5.04 -15.58
C LEU A 519 -27.60 -5.27 -17.01
N THR A 520 -26.53 -4.58 -17.42
CA THR A 520 -25.82 -4.78 -18.68
C THR A 520 -24.82 -5.93 -18.64
N GLN A 521 -24.52 -6.48 -17.46
CA GLN A 521 -23.62 -7.61 -17.26
C GLN A 521 -24.43 -8.90 -17.04
N GLN A 522 -23.85 -10.04 -17.40
CA GLN A 522 -24.33 -11.33 -16.91
C GLN A 522 -24.20 -11.40 -15.38
N LEU A 523 -25.32 -11.68 -14.70
CA LEU A 523 -25.37 -11.84 -13.25
C LEU A 523 -24.82 -13.22 -12.83
N PRO A 524 -24.05 -13.32 -11.74
CA PRO A 524 -23.61 -14.61 -11.22
C PRO A 524 -24.76 -15.39 -10.58
N ILE A 525 -24.75 -16.71 -10.75
CA ILE A 525 -25.65 -17.62 -10.03
C ILE A 525 -25.09 -17.85 -8.62
N VAL A 526 -25.89 -17.62 -7.58
CA VAL A 526 -25.53 -17.88 -6.18
C VAL A 526 -26.22 -19.16 -5.71
N GLN A 527 -25.48 -20.04 -5.04
CA GLN A 527 -25.98 -21.24 -4.39
C GLN A 527 -25.58 -21.26 -2.91
N GLY A 528 -26.41 -21.88 -2.07
CA GLY A 528 -26.23 -21.90 -0.62
C GLY A 528 -26.95 -20.75 0.07
N SER A 529 -26.25 -20.03 0.94
CA SER A 529 -26.81 -18.94 1.76
C SER A 529 -26.38 -17.54 1.28
N LEU A 530 -27.30 -16.58 1.34
CA LEU A 530 -27.09 -15.18 0.94
C LEU A 530 -27.47 -14.24 2.09
N ASN A 531 -26.52 -13.38 2.47
CA ASN A 531 -26.68 -12.36 3.50
C ASN A 531 -26.18 -11.00 3.02
N ILE A 532 -27.07 -10.02 2.83
CA ILE A 532 -26.70 -8.66 2.43
C ILE A 532 -27.24 -7.69 3.47
N VAL A 533 -26.40 -7.05 4.28
CA VAL A 533 -26.89 -6.28 5.45
C VAL A 533 -25.99 -5.08 5.77
N ARG A 534 -26.55 -4.01 6.34
CA ARG A 534 -25.82 -2.79 6.73
C ARG A 534 -25.13 -2.05 5.56
N ASN A 535 -25.63 -2.22 4.32
CA ASN A 535 -25.11 -1.52 3.15
C ASN A 535 -25.89 -0.22 2.91
N ALA A 536 -25.40 0.88 3.50
CA ALA A 536 -26.14 2.13 3.64
C ALA A 536 -26.64 2.75 2.32
N ARG A 537 -25.87 2.62 1.23
CA ARG A 537 -26.18 3.20 -0.09
C ARG A 537 -26.69 2.19 -1.12
N LEU A 538 -26.80 0.91 -0.77
CA LEU A 538 -27.24 -0.16 -1.67
C LEU A 538 -28.78 -0.27 -1.64
N CYS A 539 -29.42 0.07 -2.74
CA CYS A 539 -30.88 0.06 -2.81
C CYS A 539 -31.48 -1.35 -2.72
N LEU A 540 -32.45 -1.51 -1.81
CA LEU A 540 -33.21 -2.74 -1.63
C LEU A 540 -33.87 -3.27 -2.93
N LYS A 541 -34.24 -2.37 -3.86
CA LYS A 541 -34.75 -2.75 -5.19
C LYS A 541 -33.72 -3.52 -6.03
N HIS A 542 -32.43 -3.16 -5.97
CA HIS A 542 -31.37 -3.89 -6.66
C HIS A 542 -31.12 -5.26 -6.02
N ILE A 543 -31.18 -5.33 -4.68
CA ILE A 543 -31.09 -6.59 -3.92
C ILE A 543 -32.23 -7.54 -4.32
N ILE A 544 -33.49 -7.08 -4.29
CA ILE A 544 -34.67 -7.88 -4.66
C ILE A 544 -34.59 -8.35 -6.12
N ASN A 545 -34.20 -7.47 -7.05
CA ASN A 545 -34.05 -7.85 -8.46
C ASN A 545 -32.98 -8.95 -8.66
N PHE A 546 -31.86 -8.85 -7.95
CA PHE A 546 -30.80 -9.86 -7.97
C PHE A 546 -31.27 -11.19 -7.40
N ILE A 547 -31.93 -11.19 -6.23
CA ILE A 547 -32.50 -12.40 -5.62
C ILE A 547 -33.49 -13.06 -6.56
N ASN A 548 -34.45 -12.30 -7.12
CA ASN A 548 -35.45 -12.83 -8.06
C ASN A 548 -34.80 -13.46 -9.30
N HIS A 549 -33.72 -12.86 -9.81
CA HIS A 549 -32.97 -13.44 -10.93
C HIS A 549 -32.29 -14.75 -10.51
N THR A 550 -31.67 -14.81 -9.33
CA THR A 550 -31.02 -16.04 -8.86
C THR A 550 -32.03 -17.15 -8.56
N THR A 551 -33.17 -16.86 -7.91
CA THR A 551 -34.17 -17.87 -7.49
C THR A 551 -34.95 -18.49 -8.64
N THR A 552 -34.96 -17.87 -9.81
CA THR A 552 -35.50 -18.53 -11.03
C THR A 552 -34.59 -19.64 -11.56
N ILE A 553 -33.33 -19.67 -11.14
CA ILE A 553 -32.30 -20.64 -11.56
C ILE A 553 -31.98 -21.62 -10.41
N GLU A 554 -31.75 -21.10 -9.20
CA GLU A 554 -31.40 -21.84 -7.99
C GLU A 554 -32.53 -21.73 -6.96
N GLN A 555 -33.41 -22.74 -6.92
CA GLN A 555 -34.61 -22.72 -6.07
C GLN A 555 -34.32 -22.92 -4.58
N GLU A 556 -33.14 -23.45 -4.22
CA GLU A 556 -32.75 -23.74 -2.82
C GLU A 556 -32.00 -22.59 -2.13
N LEU A 557 -31.89 -21.41 -2.76
CA LEU A 557 -31.17 -20.25 -2.21
C LEU A 557 -31.74 -19.79 -0.85
N GLN A 558 -30.91 -19.87 0.19
CA GLN A 558 -31.28 -19.49 1.56
C GLN A 558 -30.93 -18.03 1.85
N VAL A 559 -31.93 -17.13 1.73
CA VAL A 559 -31.73 -15.70 1.99
C VAL A 559 -32.02 -15.35 3.45
N THR A 560 -31.10 -14.64 4.13
CA THR A 560 -31.32 -14.17 5.52
C THR A 560 -32.43 -13.12 5.59
N ARG A 561 -33.18 -13.08 6.70
CA ARG A 561 -34.30 -12.13 6.87
C ARG A 561 -33.87 -10.66 6.78
N ASP A 562 -32.71 -10.33 7.35
CA ASP A 562 -32.18 -8.97 7.33
C ASP A 562 -31.76 -8.48 5.93
N THR A 563 -31.61 -9.39 4.96
CA THR A 563 -31.41 -9.01 3.55
C THR A 563 -32.57 -8.18 2.99
N TYR A 564 -33.79 -8.41 3.47
CA TYR A 564 -34.98 -7.65 3.07
C TYR A 564 -35.24 -6.40 3.93
N ASN A 565 -34.38 -6.11 4.91
CA ASN A 565 -34.60 -5.04 5.87
C ASN A 565 -34.15 -3.67 5.29
N GLU A 566 -35.13 -2.81 5.00
CA GLU A 566 -34.94 -1.45 4.48
C GLU A 566 -34.27 -0.48 5.46
N TYR A 567 -34.23 -0.81 6.76
CA TYR A 567 -33.43 -0.05 7.75
C TYR A 567 -31.96 -0.50 7.78
N ALA A 568 -31.66 -1.70 7.27
CA ALA A 568 -30.30 -2.22 7.15
C ALA A 568 -29.67 -1.90 5.79
N ASN A 569 -30.46 -1.88 4.71
CA ASN A 569 -29.97 -1.67 3.34
C ASN A 569 -30.65 -0.47 2.66
N GLY A 570 -29.84 0.46 2.15
CA GLY A 570 -30.31 1.58 1.33
C GLY A 570 -30.90 2.77 2.10
N TYR A 571 -30.73 2.85 3.42
CA TYR A 571 -31.27 3.95 4.25
C TYR A 571 -30.63 5.33 3.98
N LEU A 572 -29.47 5.39 3.30
CA LEU A 572 -28.86 6.62 2.75
C LEU A 572 -28.96 6.71 1.21
N ALA A 573 -29.65 5.77 0.55
CA ALA A 573 -29.65 5.64 -0.89
C ALA A 573 -30.81 6.41 -1.57
N SER A 574 -30.51 7.12 -2.66
CA SER A 574 -31.52 7.78 -3.50
C SER A 574 -32.03 6.85 -4.60
N CYS A 575 -32.78 5.81 -4.21
CA CYS A 575 -33.14 4.69 -5.09
C CYS A 575 -34.14 4.99 -6.22
N GLU A 576 -34.94 6.05 -6.08
CA GLU A 576 -35.96 6.43 -7.05
C GLU A 576 -35.90 7.95 -7.27
N SER A 577 -35.27 8.37 -8.37
CA SER A 577 -35.19 9.76 -8.77
C SER A 577 -36.38 10.13 -9.67
N ASN A 578 -37.48 10.57 -9.05
CA ASN A 578 -38.62 11.13 -9.77
C ASN A 578 -38.49 12.66 -9.85
N TYR A 579 -38.66 13.23 -11.04
CA TYR A 579 -38.63 14.67 -11.24
C TYR A 579 -39.93 15.29 -10.71
N LEU A 580 -39.82 16.12 -9.67
CA LEU A 580 -40.93 16.94 -9.19
C LEU A 580 -41.03 18.22 -10.03
N ASN A 581 -42.21 18.47 -10.59
CA ASN A 581 -42.47 19.71 -11.31
C ASN A 581 -42.69 20.86 -10.30
N ILE A 582 -41.71 21.76 -10.23
CA ILE A 582 -41.76 22.97 -9.40
C ILE A 582 -42.15 24.15 -10.29
N THR A 583 -43.24 24.83 -9.95
CA THR A 583 -43.63 26.10 -10.56
C THR A 583 -43.50 27.24 -9.54
N ILE A 584 -43.09 28.42 -10.00
CA ILE A 584 -43.02 29.60 -9.15
C ILE A 584 -44.35 30.34 -9.29
N ASP A 585 -45.13 30.39 -8.21
CA ASP A 585 -46.43 31.07 -8.16
C ASP A 585 -46.24 32.59 -8.03
N LYS A 586 -45.42 33.01 -7.07
CA LYS A 586 -45.26 34.44 -6.76
C LYS A 586 -43.93 34.76 -6.11
N ILE A 587 -43.21 35.75 -6.63
CA ILE A 587 -42.02 36.32 -6.01
C ILE A 587 -42.37 37.70 -5.43
N ARG A 588 -41.87 37.99 -4.23
CA ARG A 588 -41.85 39.31 -3.59
C ARG A 588 -40.42 39.59 -3.08
N SER A 589 -40.17 40.81 -2.60
CA SER A 589 -38.87 41.26 -2.09
C SER A 589 -38.21 40.36 -1.05
N LEU A 590 -38.99 39.67 -0.20
CA LEU A 590 -38.49 38.80 0.88
C LEU A 590 -39.08 37.37 0.86
N THR A 591 -39.99 37.05 -0.07
CA THR A 591 -40.71 35.77 -0.07
C THR A 591 -40.90 35.25 -1.49
N ALA A 592 -40.58 33.98 -1.73
CA ALA A 592 -40.99 33.26 -2.93
C ALA A 592 -41.99 32.17 -2.55
N ARG A 593 -43.15 32.14 -3.22
CA ARG A 593 -44.08 31.02 -3.17
C ARG A 593 -43.84 30.12 -4.37
N ILE A 594 -43.52 28.87 -4.08
CA ILE A 594 -43.39 27.79 -5.06
C ILE A 594 -44.55 26.82 -4.86
N ASN A 595 -45.05 26.28 -5.97
CA ASN A 595 -45.97 25.16 -5.98
C ASN A 595 -45.18 23.93 -6.45
N VAL A 596 -45.25 22.83 -5.71
CA VAL A 596 -44.60 21.57 -6.07
C VAL A 596 -45.67 20.56 -6.41
N ALA A 597 -45.74 20.16 -7.68
CA ALA A 597 -46.66 19.11 -8.11
C ALA A 597 -46.06 17.74 -7.72
N ILE A 598 -46.65 17.11 -6.71
CA ILE A 598 -46.28 15.77 -6.25
C ILE A 598 -47.26 14.78 -6.87
N LEU A 599 -46.76 13.83 -7.65
CA LEU A 599 -47.57 12.76 -8.24
C LEU A 599 -48.23 11.93 -7.13
N LYS A 600 -49.53 11.63 -7.27
CA LYS A 600 -50.32 10.82 -6.32
C LYS A 600 -49.66 9.47 -6.03
N ASP A 601 -49.02 8.92 -7.05
CA ASP A 601 -48.35 7.62 -7.06
C ASP A 601 -47.12 7.58 -6.13
N LEU A 602 -46.52 8.73 -5.80
CA LEU A 602 -45.40 8.86 -4.85
C LEU A 602 -45.83 8.67 -3.39
N PHE A 603 -47.12 8.79 -3.08
CA PHE A 603 -47.68 8.58 -1.74
C PHE A 603 -48.03 7.12 -1.46
N LEU A 604 -48.12 6.28 -2.50
CA LEU A 604 -48.66 4.92 -2.42
C LEU A 604 -47.60 3.92 -2.91
N ARG A 605 -46.80 3.37 -1.99
CA ARG A 605 -45.92 2.25 -2.33
C ARG A 605 -46.66 0.93 -2.18
N SER A 606 -46.83 0.23 -3.30
CA SER A 606 -47.37 -1.13 -3.34
C SER A 606 -46.43 -2.12 -2.68
N SER A 607 -46.79 -2.63 -1.49
CA SER A 607 -46.29 -3.90 -0.96
C SER A 607 -47.21 -4.48 0.12
N GLY A 608 -47.89 -5.58 -0.22
CA GLY A 608 -48.45 -6.62 0.65
C GLY A 608 -48.93 -6.27 2.08
N THR A 609 -50.25 -6.32 2.27
CA THR A 609 -50.96 -6.67 3.54
C THR A 609 -50.72 -5.83 4.81
N ALA A 610 -49.80 -4.86 4.82
CA ALA A 610 -49.61 -3.93 5.93
C ALA A 610 -49.44 -2.49 5.40
N GLU A 611 -50.50 -1.69 5.49
CA GLU A 611 -50.49 -0.26 5.14
C GLU A 611 -49.69 0.57 6.15
N HIS A 612 -48.37 0.49 6.11
CA HIS A 612 -47.52 1.45 6.79
C HIS A 612 -47.43 2.75 5.97
N LEU A 613 -48.33 3.69 6.29
CA LEU A 613 -48.29 5.07 5.82
C LEU A 613 -46.98 5.76 6.25
N ARG A 614 -45.91 5.57 5.45
CA ARG A 614 -44.73 6.44 5.49
C ARG A 614 -45.20 7.86 5.18
N ARG A 615 -45.20 8.74 6.19
CA ARG A 615 -45.57 10.15 6.02
C ARG A 615 -44.51 10.83 5.14
N PRO A 616 -44.81 11.23 3.89
CA PRO A 616 -43.82 11.85 3.03
C PRO A 616 -43.48 13.24 3.55
N PHE A 617 -42.20 13.59 3.47
CA PHE A 617 -41.69 14.91 3.80
C PHE A 617 -41.02 15.52 2.56
N LEU A 618 -41.42 16.73 2.20
CA LEU A 618 -40.78 17.48 1.14
C LEU A 618 -39.57 18.19 1.75
N SER A 619 -38.36 17.95 1.23
CA SER A 619 -37.17 18.73 1.58
C SER A 619 -36.81 19.64 0.41
N VAL A 620 -36.98 20.94 0.59
CA VAL A 620 -36.60 21.97 -0.39
C VAL A 620 -35.24 22.52 0.00
N TYR A 621 -34.25 22.35 -0.88
CA TYR A 621 -32.92 22.93 -0.74
C TYR A 621 -32.78 24.16 -1.63
N TYR A 622 -32.34 25.28 -1.07
CA TYR A 622 -32.13 26.53 -1.81
C TYR A 622 -30.87 27.26 -1.34
N LYS A 623 -30.28 28.06 -2.24
CA LYS A 623 -29.15 28.95 -1.95
C LYS A 623 -29.26 30.21 -2.79
N THR A 624 -28.70 31.31 -2.29
CA THR A 624 -28.52 32.54 -3.08
C THR A 624 -27.25 32.40 -3.92
N THR A 625 -27.35 32.63 -5.22
CA THR A 625 -26.20 32.68 -6.14
C THR A 625 -26.31 33.88 -7.07
N ARG A 626 -25.16 34.37 -7.54
CA ARG A 626 -25.05 35.42 -8.58
C ARG A 626 -24.92 34.85 -9.99
N THR A 627 -24.74 33.53 -10.12
CA THR A 627 -24.43 32.84 -11.38
C THR A 627 -25.34 31.64 -11.59
N LYS A 628 -25.77 31.39 -12.84
CA LYS A 628 -26.57 30.20 -13.18
C LYS A 628 -25.76 28.90 -13.23
N ASN A 629 -24.42 28.99 -13.20
CA ASN A 629 -23.52 27.86 -13.37
C ASN A 629 -23.11 27.30 -12.00
N GLU A 630 -24.03 26.57 -11.37
CA GLU A 630 -23.88 26.00 -10.02
C GLU A 630 -24.01 24.47 -10.07
N THR A 631 -23.25 23.78 -9.23
CA THR A 631 -23.43 22.34 -9.04
C THR A 631 -24.77 22.04 -8.34
N HIS A 632 -25.38 20.92 -8.71
CA HIS A 632 -26.54 20.35 -8.00
C HIS A 632 -26.20 20.09 -6.51
N PHE A 633 -27.24 19.91 -5.69
CA PHE A 633 -27.08 19.58 -4.28
C PHE A 633 -26.31 18.25 -4.12
N ASP A 634 -25.26 18.29 -3.29
CA ASP A 634 -24.50 17.15 -2.83
C ASP A 634 -24.50 17.19 -1.30
N ALA A 635 -24.70 16.04 -0.66
CA ALA A 635 -24.70 15.90 0.79
C ALA A 635 -23.36 16.35 1.41
N THR A 636 -22.24 16.19 0.70
CA THR A 636 -20.91 16.68 1.10
C THR A 636 -20.85 18.22 1.19
N GLN A 637 -21.70 18.92 0.44
CA GLN A 637 -21.80 20.38 0.42
C GLN A 637 -22.99 20.93 1.22
N SER A 638 -23.60 20.11 2.08
CA SER A 638 -24.81 20.45 2.86
C SER A 638 -24.73 21.80 3.58
N ARG A 639 -23.56 22.20 4.10
CA ARG A 639 -23.35 23.52 4.75
C ARG A 639 -23.58 24.75 3.84
N LYS A 640 -23.62 24.59 2.51
CA LYS A 640 -23.84 25.68 1.53
C LYS A 640 -25.30 25.86 1.09
N TRP A 641 -26.22 25.04 1.60
CA TRP A 641 -27.62 25.03 1.18
C TRP A 641 -28.55 25.19 2.39
N LEU A 642 -29.50 26.12 2.30
CA LEU A 642 -30.60 26.21 3.26
C LEU A 642 -31.63 25.12 2.93
N ARG A 643 -32.15 24.46 3.98
CA ARG A 643 -33.11 23.37 3.86
C ARG A 643 -34.40 23.73 4.60
N VAL A 644 -35.53 23.70 3.89
CA VAL A 644 -36.87 23.68 4.47
C VAL A 644 -37.41 22.26 4.38
N VAL A 645 -38.01 21.77 5.46
CA VAL A 645 -38.65 20.45 5.51
C VAL A 645 -40.12 20.63 5.86
N GLU A 646 -41.00 20.17 4.98
CA GLU A 646 -42.45 20.31 5.13
C GLU A 646 -43.12 18.94 5.12
N LYS A 647 -44.03 18.72 6.08
CA LYS A 647 -44.80 17.47 6.17
C LYS A 647 -45.88 17.47 5.11
N VAL A 648 -45.85 16.51 4.19
CA VAL A 648 -46.84 16.43 3.11
C VAL A 648 -48.03 15.62 3.61
N ASN A 649 -49.07 16.32 4.04
CA ASN A 649 -50.33 15.68 4.39
C ASN A 649 -51.05 15.26 3.11
N TYR A 650 -51.12 13.95 2.85
CA TYR A 650 -52.05 13.43 1.85
C TYR A 650 -53.47 13.65 2.36
N ASN A 651 -54.21 14.55 1.73
CA ASN A 651 -55.61 14.81 2.04
C ASN A 651 -56.46 14.15 0.95
N PRO A 652 -57.00 12.93 1.17
CA PRO A 652 -57.93 12.30 0.24
C PRO A 652 -59.26 13.04 0.30
N ALA A 653 -59.38 14.14 -0.45
CA ALA A 653 -60.65 14.79 -0.68
C ALA A 653 -61.58 13.79 -1.39
N PRO A 654 -62.80 13.52 -0.86
CA PRO A 654 -63.82 12.79 -1.59
C PRO A 654 -64.47 13.72 -2.62
N HIS A 655 -64.54 13.24 -3.87
CA HIS A 655 -65.11 13.87 -5.06
C HIS A 655 -64.29 15.00 -5.72
#